data_AF-A0A660YL25-F1
#
_entry.id   AF-A0A660YL25-F1
#
_cell.length_a   1.000
_cell.length_b   1.000
_cell.length_c   1.000
_cell.angle_alpha   90.00
_cell.angle_beta   90.00
_cell.angle_gamma   90.00
#
_symmetry.space_group_name_H-M   'P 1'
#
loop_
_entity.id
_entity.type
_entity.pdbx_description
1 polymer ?
#
loop_
_entity_poly.entity_id
_entity_poly.type
_entity_poly.pdbx_seq_one_letter_code
_entity_poly.pdbx_strand_id
1 'polypeptide(L)'
;MIEKEIQKLIAAKRAYYINGRSDMTDQEFDALEEYVRQQNPDHPYFEITGHDPSPYWNSAEHNIPMGSLDKVHNEDDIKKWAQKYKGSFFTLEWKLDGLSLSLDYENSKFVRAITRGNGFKGEDISDNVVLMQNFKKILPDFEGSLRAEIILYKEDFERINSILSDSDKYSNPRNAAAGISRRLDGKFCKYLRLIYYDITEIIDEHEKIKKLRDDFNLVTVESYTDNDFNKIISTFNTLKDLRSNLPFEIDGAVIKVSSIDIQQKEGSIKNKPKAQKAWKFDPPGAVTVFLKEEWDVGRTGVVTPLAHLKPVQIEGSEIKKATLHNIAEIKRLGIGYGDTVMIEKRGDIIPKIISVIEHKNKPIKIPNNCPYCNSLLSNDGIRLFCTNENCFRKEFYRILYWIKTLEIDGFGKSLTHELCNEGKLTCIADIYRLKKYDISALERWGEKSAEKIMNSIEKSKNITPTKFLTALGIPGISDMTCKELLQTFGTIDELMNKNVSDIIKLKGFSDISASNIVNGLAKFSEEIKYLLKIINLKTEETKGSLSNISFCFTGIMEHPRLFYQDLVKKHGGINKSSVTKDLTYLVCNENKGSTKSRKAEKYGTKIITEKEFLSILPSNPDFPKKIKLENYSLFDNE
;
A
#
# COMPACT_ATOMS: atom_id res chain seq x y z
N MET A 1 -17.34 10.70 6.54
CA MET A 1 -17.14 9.80 5.38
C MET A 1 -15.78 10.06 4.73
N ILE A 2 -15.41 11.32 4.48
CA ILE A 2 -14.10 11.73 3.91
C ILE A 2 -12.90 11.30 4.77
N GLU A 3 -13.01 11.41 6.10
CA GLU A 3 -11.95 11.04 7.06
C GLU A 3 -11.49 9.58 6.93
N LYS A 4 -12.44 8.69 6.63
CA LYS A 4 -12.17 7.26 6.44
C LYS A 4 -11.38 6.99 5.16
N GLU A 5 -11.65 7.75 4.11
CA GLU A 5 -10.94 7.66 2.83
C GLU A 5 -9.52 8.26 2.95
N ILE A 6 -9.36 9.35 3.71
CA ILE A 6 -8.04 9.90 4.07
C ILE A 6 -7.20 8.89 4.86
N GLN A 7 -7.78 8.18 5.83
CA GLN A 7 -7.06 7.14 6.58
C GLN A 7 -6.62 5.97 5.70
N LYS A 8 -7.42 5.60 4.68
CA LYS A 8 -6.99 4.59 3.68
C LYS A 8 -5.84 5.09 2.83
N LEU A 9 -5.88 6.35 2.37
CA LEU A 9 -4.77 6.97 1.66
C LEU A 9 -3.50 6.95 2.51
N ILE A 10 -3.57 7.37 3.77
CA ILE A 10 -2.42 7.36 4.68
C ILE A 10 -1.87 5.94 4.87
N ALA A 11 -2.73 4.94 5.06
CA ALA A 11 -2.33 3.55 5.25
C ALA A 11 -1.68 2.95 3.98
N ALA A 12 -2.28 3.18 2.81
CA ALA A 12 -1.75 2.74 1.52
C ALA A 12 -0.39 3.38 1.21
N LYS A 13 -0.29 4.70 1.42
CA LYS A 13 0.95 5.47 1.32
C LYS A 13 2.02 4.82 2.21
N ARG A 14 1.71 4.64 3.49
CA ARG A 14 2.63 4.07 4.47
C ARG A 14 3.08 2.66 4.12
N ALA A 15 2.17 1.79 3.68
CA ALA A 15 2.49 0.42 3.28
C ALA A 15 3.44 0.41 2.06
N TYR A 16 3.05 1.11 0.98
CA TYR A 16 3.88 1.28 -0.21
C TYR A 16 5.30 1.72 0.15
N TYR A 17 5.42 2.74 1.01
CA TYR A 17 6.74 3.27 1.34
C TYR A 17 7.53 2.44 2.36
N ILE A 18 6.93 1.69 3.28
CA ILE A 18 7.72 0.92 4.27
C ILE A 18 8.32 -0.34 3.65
N ASN A 19 7.56 -1.05 2.82
CA ASN A 19 7.95 -2.39 2.35
C ASN A 19 7.75 -2.59 0.83
N GLY A 20 7.44 -1.54 0.08
CA GLY A 20 7.17 -1.63 -1.36
C GLY A 20 5.87 -2.37 -1.69
N ARG A 21 5.01 -2.62 -0.68
CA ARG A 21 3.77 -3.37 -0.82
C ARG A 21 2.61 -2.54 -0.29
N SER A 22 1.67 -2.18 -1.15
CA SER A 22 0.41 -1.55 -0.77
C SER A 22 -0.74 -2.41 -1.25
N ASP A 23 -1.74 -2.61 -0.39
CA ASP A 23 -3.03 -3.25 -0.73
C ASP A 23 -3.85 -2.41 -1.71
N MET A 24 -3.43 -1.15 -1.92
CA MET A 24 -3.98 -0.20 -2.86
C MET A 24 -2.94 0.08 -3.94
N THR A 25 -3.34 -0.06 -5.20
CA THR A 25 -2.51 0.26 -6.36
C THR A 25 -2.27 1.78 -6.48
N ASP A 26 -1.20 2.19 -7.16
CA ASP A 26 -0.87 3.62 -7.41
C ASP A 26 -2.06 4.40 -7.99
N GLN A 27 -2.89 3.75 -8.81
CA GLN A 27 -4.04 4.37 -9.45
C GLN A 27 -5.30 4.39 -8.58
N GLU A 28 -5.52 3.40 -7.71
CA GLU A 28 -6.54 3.49 -6.65
C GLU A 28 -6.19 4.58 -5.64
N PHE A 29 -4.89 4.71 -5.34
CA PHE A 29 -4.36 5.79 -4.53
C PHE A 29 -4.63 7.15 -5.19
N ASP A 30 -4.26 7.32 -6.46
CA ASP A 30 -4.50 8.57 -7.20
C ASP A 30 -6.00 8.91 -7.32
N ALA A 31 -6.86 7.93 -7.64
CA ALA A 31 -8.30 8.14 -7.77
C ALA A 31 -8.96 8.49 -6.42
N LEU A 32 -8.51 7.86 -5.34
CA LEU A 32 -8.97 8.18 -4.00
C LEU A 32 -8.44 9.54 -3.53
N GLU A 33 -7.20 9.88 -3.88
CA GLU A 33 -6.59 11.18 -3.63
C GLU A 33 -7.38 12.29 -4.34
N GLU A 34 -7.71 12.09 -5.61
CA GLU A 34 -8.54 13.00 -6.41
C GLU A 34 -9.95 13.15 -5.86
N TYR A 35 -10.61 12.05 -5.51
CA TYR A 35 -11.93 12.07 -4.86
C TYR A 35 -11.90 12.85 -3.54
N VAL A 36 -10.92 12.60 -2.67
CA VAL A 36 -10.76 13.35 -1.42
C VAL A 36 -10.47 14.83 -1.70
N ARG A 37 -9.66 15.13 -2.73
CA ARG A 37 -9.27 16.50 -3.10
C ARG A 37 -10.44 17.31 -3.65
N GLN A 38 -11.35 16.69 -4.41
CA GLN A 38 -12.59 17.33 -4.88
C GLN A 38 -13.56 17.67 -3.73
N GLN A 39 -13.55 16.86 -2.67
CA GLN A 39 -14.48 17.02 -1.54
C GLN A 39 -13.93 17.89 -0.41
N ASN A 40 -12.61 17.89 -0.19
CA ASN A 40 -11.94 18.71 0.83
C ASN A 40 -10.53 19.12 0.37
N PRO A 41 -10.41 20.12 -0.54
CA PRO A 41 -9.14 20.50 -1.16
C PRO A 41 -8.08 21.05 -0.20
N ASP A 42 -8.51 21.55 0.97
CA ASP A 42 -7.64 22.15 1.99
C ASP A 42 -7.28 21.21 3.14
N HIS A 43 -7.59 19.92 3.02
CA HIS A 43 -7.29 18.95 4.06
C HIS A 43 -5.76 18.80 4.31
N PRO A 44 -5.28 18.77 5.58
CA PRO A 44 -3.83 18.70 5.91
C PRO A 44 -3.07 17.51 5.31
N TYR A 45 -3.77 16.42 5.01
CA TYR A 45 -3.21 15.26 4.29
C TYR A 45 -2.50 15.66 2.97
N PHE A 46 -3.02 16.65 2.25
CA PHE A 46 -2.45 17.12 0.98
C PHE A 46 -1.23 18.02 1.15
N GLU A 47 -0.89 18.38 2.39
CA GLU A 47 0.31 19.13 2.75
C GLU A 47 1.48 18.19 3.08
N ILE A 48 1.18 16.94 3.44
CA ILE A 48 2.18 15.91 3.76
C ILE A 48 2.65 15.25 2.45
N THR A 49 3.85 15.60 1.98
CA THR A 49 4.55 14.83 0.94
C THR A 49 5.01 13.50 1.51
N GLY A 50 4.98 12.40 0.75
CA GLY A 50 5.61 11.13 1.16
C GLY A 50 5.13 10.48 2.49
N HIS A 51 5.99 9.76 3.23
CA HIS A 51 5.68 9.03 4.48
C HIS A 51 6.72 9.28 5.59
N ASP A 52 6.34 9.09 6.84
CA ASP A 52 7.30 9.08 7.94
C ASP A 52 8.23 7.86 7.85
N PRO A 53 9.54 8.04 8.14
CA PRO A 53 10.54 6.97 8.07
C PRO A 53 10.13 5.71 8.83
N SER A 54 10.45 4.55 8.26
CA SER A 54 10.30 3.25 8.91
C SER A 54 11.08 3.19 10.25
N PRO A 55 10.58 2.48 11.28
CA PRO A 55 11.32 2.28 12.53
C PRO A 55 12.61 1.45 12.37
N TYR A 56 12.83 0.83 11.20
CA TYR A 56 13.97 -0.04 10.92
C TYR A 56 15.18 0.67 10.32
N TRP A 57 15.00 1.85 9.74
CA TRP A 57 16.06 2.65 9.12
C TRP A 57 16.24 3.96 9.87
N ASN A 58 17.48 4.45 9.97
CA ASN A 58 17.72 5.77 10.57
C ASN A 58 17.04 6.85 9.72
N SER A 59 16.42 7.82 10.38
CA SER A 59 15.90 8.99 9.66
C SER A 59 16.97 10.05 9.51
N ALA A 60 17.03 10.66 8.33
CA ALA A 60 17.87 11.82 8.05
C ALA A 60 17.06 12.94 7.39
N GLU A 61 17.44 14.18 7.68
CA GLU A 61 16.89 15.39 7.05
C GLU A 61 17.51 15.62 5.68
N HIS A 62 16.68 16.00 4.72
CA HIS A 62 17.13 16.39 3.39
C HIS A 62 17.74 17.79 3.42
N ASN A 63 18.92 17.94 2.83
CA ASN A 63 19.53 19.27 2.60
C ASN A 63 18.68 20.12 1.64
N ILE A 64 18.06 19.48 0.64
CA ILE A 64 17.05 20.09 -0.24
C ILE A 64 15.72 19.32 -0.11
N PRO A 65 14.64 19.97 0.36
CA PRO A 65 13.32 19.34 0.42
C PRO A 65 12.90 18.70 -0.90
N MET A 66 12.51 17.43 -0.85
CA MET A 66 12.05 16.63 -1.98
C MET A 66 10.53 16.72 -2.13
N GLY A 67 10.09 17.73 -2.88
CA GLY A 67 8.69 17.97 -3.20
C GLY A 67 8.04 16.92 -4.11
N SER A 68 6.74 17.09 -4.35
CA SER A 68 6.02 16.35 -5.41
C SER A 68 5.77 17.27 -6.60
N LEU A 69 5.52 16.70 -7.77
CA LEU A 69 5.12 17.45 -8.95
C LEU A 69 3.58 17.50 -9.06
N ASP A 70 3.06 18.60 -9.60
CA ASP A 70 1.68 18.64 -10.06
C ASP A 70 1.54 17.88 -11.38
N LYS A 71 0.47 17.09 -11.49
CA LYS A 71 0.20 16.23 -12.64
C LYS A 71 -0.62 16.98 -13.69
N VAL A 72 -0.31 16.75 -14.96
CA VAL A 72 -1.10 17.19 -16.12
C VAL A 72 -1.25 16.01 -17.07
N HIS A 73 -2.46 15.80 -17.59
CA HIS A 73 -2.79 14.65 -18.43
C HIS A 73 -3.08 15.04 -19.88
N ASN A 74 -3.59 16.25 -20.14
CA ASN A 74 -3.96 16.69 -21.48
C ASN A 74 -3.04 17.81 -22.00
N GLU A 75 -2.93 17.89 -23.33
CA GLU A 75 -2.06 18.83 -24.02
C GLU A 75 -2.51 20.29 -23.85
N ASP A 76 -3.82 20.55 -23.75
CA ASP A 76 -4.36 21.91 -23.62
C ASP A 76 -3.96 22.56 -22.30
N ASP A 77 -3.99 21.80 -21.20
CA ASP A 77 -3.62 22.28 -19.89
C ASP A 77 -2.10 22.51 -19.78
N ILE A 78 -1.27 21.70 -20.45
CA ILE A 78 0.17 21.96 -20.48
C ILE A 78 0.49 23.18 -21.34
N LYS A 79 -0.22 23.40 -22.45
CA LYS A 79 -0.10 24.63 -23.27
C LYS A 79 -0.48 25.87 -22.46
N LYS A 80 -1.60 25.84 -21.73
CA LYS A 80 -2.02 26.95 -20.84
C LYS A 80 -0.99 27.23 -19.75
N TRP A 81 -0.38 26.20 -19.18
CA TRP A 81 0.70 26.35 -18.21
C TRP A 81 1.93 27.02 -18.86
N ALA A 82 2.36 26.54 -20.03
CA ALA A 82 3.52 27.05 -20.75
C ALA A 82 3.35 28.50 -21.22
N GLN A 83 2.12 28.94 -21.53
CA GLN A 83 1.82 30.33 -21.90
C GLN A 83 2.23 31.34 -20.83
N LYS A 84 2.23 30.96 -19.54
CA LYS A 84 2.71 31.81 -18.43
C LYS A 84 4.20 32.12 -18.52
N TYR A 85 4.95 31.29 -19.22
CA TYR A 85 6.41 31.35 -19.35
C TYR A 85 6.84 31.57 -20.81
N LYS A 86 5.99 32.22 -21.62
CA LYS A 86 6.24 32.48 -23.03
C LYS A 86 7.63 33.12 -23.24
N GLY A 87 8.42 32.54 -24.15
CA GLY A 87 9.79 32.97 -24.44
C GLY A 87 10.88 32.28 -23.61
N SER A 88 10.51 31.41 -22.67
CA SER A 88 11.46 30.57 -21.92
C SER A 88 11.82 29.31 -22.68
N PHE A 89 12.98 28.73 -22.36
CA PHE A 89 13.30 27.35 -22.73
C PHE A 89 12.62 26.38 -21.77
N PHE A 90 12.07 25.30 -22.31
CA PHE A 90 11.50 24.20 -21.53
C PHE A 90 12.39 22.97 -21.64
N THR A 91 12.61 22.30 -20.52
CA THR A 91 13.34 21.04 -20.45
C THR A 91 12.34 19.91 -20.16
N LEU A 92 12.33 18.90 -21.02
CA LEU A 92 11.52 17.70 -20.92
C LEU A 92 12.42 16.52 -20.56
N GLU A 93 12.18 15.90 -19.42
CA GLU A 93 12.93 14.74 -18.93
C GLU A 93 12.02 13.52 -18.85
N TRP A 94 12.57 12.32 -19.06
CA TRP A 94 11.79 11.10 -18.89
C TRP A 94 11.35 10.95 -17.44
N LYS A 95 10.05 10.71 -17.22
CA LYS A 95 9.54 10.48 -15.87
C LYS A 95 9.70 9.01 -15.53
N LEU A 96 10.86 8.69 -14.95
CA LEU A 96 11.22 7.35 -14.47
C LEU A 96 10.22 6.85 -13.42
N ASP A 97 9.81 5.59 -13.53
CA ASP A 97 8.89 4.96 -12.57
C ASP A 97 9.66 4.14 -11.53
N GLY A 98 10.18 4.82 -10.52
CA GLY A 98 11.02 4.21 -9.49
C GLY A 98 10.81 4.79 -8.09
N LEU A 99 11.92 4.88 -7.34
CA LEU A 99 11.98 5.51 -6.02
C LEU A 99 13.03 6.63 -5.99
N SER A 100 12.60 7.85 -5.72
CA SER A 100 13.50 9.00 -5.60
C SER A 100 14.41 8.94 -4.37
N LEU A 101 15.66 9.34 -4.59
CA LEU A 101 16.78 9.26 -3.64
C LEU A 101 17.60 10.57 -3.69
N SER A 102 17.99 11.08 -2.52
CA SER A 102 19.01 12.12 -2.38
C SER A 102 20.34 11.47 -2.01
N LEU A 103 21.45 11.87 -2.63
CA LEU A 103 22.80 11.42 -2.29
C LEU A 103 23.65 12.63 -1.91
N ASP A 104 24.14 12.64 -0.68
CA ASP A 104 24.95 13.75 -0.15
C ASP A 104 26.44 13.41 -0.23
N TYR A 105 27.24 14.40 -0.64
CA TYR A 105 28.68 14.33 -0.78
C TYR A 105 29.34 15.47 0.00
N GLU A 106 30.38 15.13 0.76
CA GLU A 106 31.23 16.07 1.49
C GLU A 106 32.68 15.73 1.18
N ASN A 107 33.52 16.75 0.94
CA ASN A 107 34.92 16.56 0.57
C ASN A 107 35.10 15.53 -0.57
N SER A 108 34.30 15.66 -1.62
CA SER A 108 34.27 14.77 -2.79
C SER A 108 33.84 13.32 -2.52
N LYS A 109 33.40 12.97 -1.31
CA LYS A 109 33.06 11.59 -0.93
C LYS A 109 31.60 11.46 -0.57
N PHE A 110 30.99 10.36 -1.01
CA PHE A 110 29.64 9.98 -0.61
C PHE A 110 29.55 9.84 0.92
N VAL A 111 28.56 10.50 1.51
CA VAL A 111 28.29 10.50 2.96
C VAL A 111 27.06 9.67 3.28
N ARG A 112 25.94 9.96 2.60
CA ARG A 112 24.66 9.31 2.87
C ARG A 112 23.70 9.34 1.70
N ALA A 113 22.80 8.38 1.64
CA ALA A 113 21.71 8.30 0.67
C ALA A 113 20.36 8.22 1.38
N ILE A 114 19.50 9.21 1.16
CA ILE A 114 18.24 9.39 1.88
C ILE A 114 17.06 9.21 0.91
N THR A 115 16.15 8.28 1.20
CA THR A 115 14.90 8.14 0.43
C THR A 115 14.07 9.41 0.53
N ARG A 116 13.12 9.64 -0.38
CA ARG A 116 12.24 10.82 -0.28
C ARG A 116 11.56 10.97 1.09
N GLY A 117 11.17 9.86 1.72
CA GLY A 117 10.47 9.89 3.00
C GLY A 117 9.23 10.77 2.92
N ASN A 118 9.12 11.80 3.75
CA ASN A 118 8.03 12.80 3.75
C ASN A 118 8.38 14.08 2.97
N GLY A 119 9.49 14.09 2.24
CA GLY A 119 10.00 15.24 1.51
C GLY A 119 10.92 16.14 2.34
N PHE A 120 10.83 16.13 3.67
CA PHE A 120 11.75 16.84 4.57
C PHE A 120 12.72 15.89 5.27
N LYS A 121 12.22 14.71 5.65
CA LYS A 121 12.97 13.61 6.25
C LYS A 121 12.73 12.36 5.46
N GLY A 122 13.75 11.53 5.33
CA GLY A 122 13.61 10.18 4.79
C GLY A 122 14.47 9.17 5.51
N GLU A 123 14.55 7.99 4.90
CA GLU A 123 15.28 6.85 5.44
C GLU A 123 16.68 6.84 4.84
N ASP A 124 17.69 6.80 5.70
CA ASP A 124 19.07 6.58 5.28
C ASP A 124 19.23 5.11 4.86
N ILE A 125 19.39 4.86 3.56
CA ILE A 125 19.58 3.54 2.97
C ILE A 125 20.98 3.39 2.35
N SER A 126 21.97 4.11 2.88
CA SER A 126 23.34 4.17 2.33
C SER A 126 23.96 2.79 2.11
N ASP A 127 23.81 1.88 3.07
CA ASP A 127 24.35 0.52 3.00
C ASP A 127 23.83 -0.28 1.79
N ASN A 128 22.60 0.01 1.34
CA ASN A 128 22.02 -0.62 0.18
C ASN A 128 22.38 0.09 -1.12
N VAL A 129 22.49 1.42 -1.09
CA VAL A 129 22.78 2.26 -2.26
C VAL A 129 24.18 1.99 -2.80
N VAL A 130 25.16 1.74 -1.94
CA VAL A 130 26.53 1.40 -2.37
C VAL A 130 26.61 0.08 -3.15
N LEU A 131 25.58 -0.76 -3.10
CA LEU A 131 25.50 -2.03 -3.82
C LEU A 131 24.84 -1.89 -5.20
N MET A 132 24.20 -0.75 -5.49
CA MET A 132 23.44 -0.53 -6.71
C MET A 132 24.34 -0.20 -7.89
N GLN A 133 23.87 -0.51 -9.10
CA GLN A 133 24.55 -0.11 -10.33
C GLN A 133 24.51 1.42 -10.51
N ASN A 134 25.52 1.94 -11.19
CA ASN A 134 25.76 3.37 -11.44
C ASN A 134 26.03 4.22 -10.19
N PHE A 135 26.17 3.60 -9.01
CA PHE A 135 26.61 4.31 -7.82
C PHE A 135 28.04 4.83 -7.97
N LYS A 136 28.27 6.08 -7.54
CA LYS A 136 29.57 6.73 -7.57
C LYS A 136 30.00 7.11 -6.16
N LYS A 137 31.10 6.54 -5.66
CA LYS A 137 31.58 6.84 -4.31
C LYS A 137 32.28 8.19 -4.18
N ILE A 138 32.95 8.62 -5.25
CA ILE A 138 33.80 9.82 -5.28
C ILE A 138 33.39 10.71 -6.45
N LEU A 139 33.14 11.98 -6.16
CA LEU A 139 32.86 13.04 -7.11
C LEU A 139 33.88 14.17 -6.90
N PRO A 140 34.91 14.28 -7.75
CA PRO A 140 35.96 15.29 -7.62
C PRO A 140 35.38 16.70 -7.52
N ASP A 141 35.93 17.52 -6.61
CA ASP A 141 35.58 18.93 -6.42
C ASP A 141 34.09 19.22 -6.21
N PHE A 142 33.34 18.23 -5.72
CA PHE A 142 31.92 18.37 -5.43
C PHE A 142 31.61 18.28 -3.93
N GLU A 143 30.80 19.22 -3.46
CA GLU A 143 30.17 19.22 -2.15
C GLU A 143 28.71 19.66 -2.30
N GLY A 144 27.78 18.82 -1.84
CA GLY A 144 26.36 19.04 -2.03
C GLY A 144 25.57 17.76 -2.18
N SER A 145 24.38 17.87 -2.77
CA SER A 145 23.41 16.79 -2.88
C SER A 145 23.04 16.56 -4.35
N LEU A 146 23.06 15.31 -4.77
CA LEU A 146 22.51 14.85 -6.05
C LEU A 146 21.15 14.22 -5.84
N ARG A 147 20.29 14.25 -6.86
CA ARG A 147 19.08 13.41 -6.89
C ARG A 147 19.17 12.35 -7.96
N ALA A 148 18.72 11.16 -7.61
CA ALA A 148 18.59 10.04 -8.51
C ALA A 148 17.25 9.32 -8.29
N GLU A 149 16.81 8.61 -9.32
CA GLU A 149 15.72 7.65 -9.21
C GLU A 149 16.34 6.25 -9.17
N ILE A 150 15.94 5.46 -8.17
CA ILE A 150 16.25 4.03 -8.10
C ILE A 150 15.25 3.32 -9.00
N ILE A 151 15.74 2.63 -10.03
CA ILE A 151 14.91 1.87 -10.97
C ILE A 151 15.32 0.41 -11.04
N LEU A 152 14.38 -0.42 -11.49
CA LEU A 152 14.60 -1.83 -11.81
C LEU A 152 14.21 -2.08 -13.27
N TYR A 153 15.08 -2.75 -14.02
CA TYR A 153 14.78 -3.11 -15.41
C TYR A 153 13.75 -4.25 -15.47
N LYS A 154 12.96 -4.30 -16.55
CA LYS A 154 11.89 -5.28 -16.77
C LYS A 154 12.43 -6.72 -16.71
N GLU A 155 13.56 -6.98 -17.35
CA GLU A 155 14.22 -8.29 -17.35
C GLU A 155 14.68 -8.71 -15.95
N ASP A 156 15.26 -7.80 -15.18
CA ASP A 156 15.70 -8.08 -13.81
C ASP A 156 14.50 -8.27 -12.87
N PHE A 157 13.41 -7.53 -13.08
CA PHE A 157 12.15 -7.71 -12.39
C PHE A 157 11.57 -9.12 -12.61
N GLU A 158 11.50 -9.57 -13.87
CA GLU A 158 11.04 -10.92 -14.22
C GLU A 158 11.94 -11.99 -13.58
N ARG A 159 13.27 -11.81 -13.69
CA ARG A 159 14.24 -12.72 -13.07
C ARG A 159 14.05 -12.82 -11.55
N ILE A 160 13.92 -11.70 -10.85
CA ILE A 160 13.72 -11.68 -9.40
C ILE A 160 12.38 -12.33 -9.05
N ASN A 161 11.30 -12.00 -9.74
CA ASN A 161 9.99 -12.60 -9.46
C ASN A 161 9.97 -14.11 -9.74
N SER A 162 10.76 -14.62 -10.70
CA SER A 162 10.82 -16.06 -10.99
C SER A 162 11.39 -16.91 -9.85
N ILE A 163 12.20 -16.31 -8.97
CA ILE A 163 12.84 -16.99 -7.83
C ILE A 163 12.17 -16.69 -6.49
N LEU A 164 11.18 -15.80 -6.47
CA LEU A 164 10.38 -15.48 -5.29
C LEU A 164 9.18 -16.41 -5.17
N SER A 165 8.75 -16.67 -3.93
CA SER A 165 7.48 -17.34 -3.66
C SER A 165 6.33 -16.50 -4.22
N ASP A 166 5.20 -17.11 -4.58
CA ASP A 166 4.05 -16.36 -5.14
C ASP A 166 3.54 -15.26 -4.20
N SER A 167 3.62 -15.48 -2.88
CA SER A 167 3.29 -14.48 -1.85
C SER A 167 4.29 -13.33 -1.75
N ASP A 168 5.51 -13.52 -2.25
CA ASP A 168 6.59 -12.53 -2.16
C ASP A 168 6.86 -11.75 -3.44
N LYS A 169 6.26 -12.17 -4.56
CA LYS A 169 6.39 -11.50 -5.85
C LYS A 169 5.96 -10.04 -5.77
N TYR A 170 6.74 -9.18 -6.42
CA TYR A 170 6.41 -7.78 -6.57
C TYR A 170 5.45 -7.60 -7.74
N SER A 171 4.48 -6.71 -7.60
CA SER A 171 3.46 -6.47 -8.62
C SER A 171 3.95 -5.67 -9.82
N ASN A 172 4.97 -4.82 -9.65
CA ASN A 172 5.57 -4.05 -10.74
C ASN A 172 7.04 -3.69 -10.42
N PRO A 173 7.82 -3.24 -11.42
CA PRO A 173 9.24 -2.87 -11.22
C PRO A 173 9.45 -1.77 -10.19
N ARG A 174 8.54 -0.80 -10.08
CA ARG A 174 8.60 0.29 -9.11
C ARG A 174 8.52 -0.20 -7.66
N ASN A 175 7.53 -1.05 -7.37
CA ASN A 175 7.32 -1.70 -6.08
C ASN A 175 8.50 -2.59 -5.72
N ALA A 176 9.02 -3.32 -6.70
CA ALA A 176 10.24 -4.11 -6.54
C ALA A 176 11.43 -3.21 -6.18
N ALA A 177 11.65 -2.11 -6.90
CA ALA A 177 12.72 -1.17 -6.60
C ALA A 177 12.62 -0.62 -5.17
N ALA A 178 11.42 -0.16 -4.77
CA ALA A 178 11.18 0.40 -3.45
C ALA A 178 11.29 -0.62 -2.30
N GLY A 179 10.92 -1.88 -2.55
CA GLY A 179 11.03 -2.96 -1.59
C GLY A 179 12.46 -3.48 -1.45
N ILE A 180 13.15 -3.71 -2.57
CA ILE A 180 14.54 -4.20 -2.63
C ILE A 180 15.48 -3.19 -1.99
N SER A 181 15.34 -1.89 -2.32
CA SER A 181 16.23 -0.84 -1.80
C SER A 181 16.20 -0.70 -0.27
N ARG A 182 15.20 -1.28 0.40
CA ARG A 182 15.00 -1.22 1.86
C ARG A 182 15.20 -2.56 2.56
N ARG A 183 15.71 -3.57 1.87
CA ARG A 183 15.99 -4.87 2.51
C ARG A 183 17.19 -4.74 3.43
N LEU A 184 17.03 -5.18 4.67
CA LEU A 184 18.11 -5.17 5.66
C LEU A 184 19.26 -6.14 5.30
N ASP A 185 18.99 -7.15 4.48
CA ASP A 185 19.98 -8.11 4.01
C ASP A 185 20.73 -7.66 2.73
N GLY A 186 20.38 -6.50 2.17
CA GLY A 186 20.94 -6.00 0.90
C GLY A 186 20.68 -6.90 -0.32
N LYS A 187 19.88 -7.95 -0.19
CA LYS A 187 19.67 -8.94 -1.25
C LYS A 187 18.98 -8.28 -2.43
N PHE A 188 19.46 -8.58 -3.63
CA PHE A 188 19.00 -8.02 -4.91
C PHE A 188 19.31 -6.54 -5.17
N CYS A 189 19.90 -5.78 -4.23
CA CYS A 189 20.25 -4.37 -4.46
C CYS A 189 21.16 -4.17 -5.69
N LYS A 190 22.02 -5.15 -6.02
CA LYS A 190 22.87 -5.16 -7.22
C LYS A 190 22.15 -5.12 -8.57
N TYR A 191 20.84 -5.41 -8.59
CA TYR A 191 20.01 -5.32 -9.80
C TYR A 191 19.35 -3.94 -9.95
N LEU A 192 19.37 -3.13 -8.90
CA LEU A 192 18.87 -1.76 -8.95
C LEU A 192 19.90 -0.85 -9.61
N ARG A 193 19.40 0.16 -10.33
CA ARG A 193 20.21 1.17 -11.01
C ARG A 193 19.83 2.55 -10.52
N LEU A 194 20.83 3.40 -10.34
CA LEU A 194 20.63 4.82 -10.13
C LEU A 194 20.63 5.53 -11.48
N ILE A 195 19.63 6.38 -11.70
CA ILE A 195 19.63 7.35 -12.79
C ILE A 195 19.49 8.75 -12.21
N TYR A 196 20.48 9.60 -12.45
CA TYR A 196 20.60 10.94 -11.86
C TYR A 196 19.81 11.98 -12.66
N TYR A 197 19.16 12.92 -11.97
CA TYR A 197 18.28 13.91 -12.62
C TYR A 197 18.34 15.32 -12.01
N ASP A 198 19.04 15.54 -10.90
CA ASP A 198 19.15 16.87 -10.27
C ASP A 198 20.43 17.01 -9.44
N ILE A 199 20.84 18.25 -9.19
CA ILE A 199 22.02 18.63 -8.42
C ILE A 199 21.77 19.96 -7.71
N THR A 200 22.37 20.15 -6.52
CA THR A 200 22.25 21.35 -5.66
C THR A 200 22.69 22.66 -6.31
N GLU A 201 23.53 22.63 -7.34
CA GLU A 201 24.07 23.84 -7.96
C GLU A 201 23.05 24.55 -8.86
N ILE A 202 23.05 25.89 -8.80
CA ILE A 202 22.12 26.76 -9.53
C ILE A 202 22.79 27.24 -10.81
N ILE A 203 22.45 26.63 -11.95
CA ILE A 203 23.03 26.98 -13.26
C ILE A 203 21.92 27.09 -14.32
N ASP A 204 21.34 25.98 -14.74
CA ASP A 204 20.16 25.84 -15.62
C ASP A 204 19.81 24.34 -15.66
N GLU A 205 18.55 23.94 -15.90
CA GLU A 205 18.20 22.50 -15.98
C GLU A 205 19.01 21.75 -17.05
N HIS A 206 19.28 22.39 -18.20
CA HIS A 206 20.13 21.78 -19.24
C HIS A 206 21.57 21.56 -18.75
N GLU A 207 22.15 22.58 -18.10
CA GLU A 207 23.52 22.52 -17.59
C GLU A 207 23.66 21.55 -16.41
N LYS A 208 22.60 21.34 -15.60
CA LYS A 208 22.60 20.33 -14.54
C LYS A 208 22.81 18.92 -15.09
N ILE A 209 22.02 18.52 -16.09
CA ILE A 209 22.13 17.19 -16.69
C ILE A 209 23.48 17.03 -17.38
N LYS A 210 23.93 18.07 -18.08
CA LYS A 210 25.24 18.08 -18.72
C LYS A 210 26.37 17.91 -17.70
N LYS A 211 26.36 18.64 -16.59
CA LYS A 211 27.35 18.50 -15.51
C LYS A 211 27.35 17.10 -14.89
N LEU A 212 26.17 16.57 -14.57
CA LEU A 212 26.04 15.21 -14.04
C LEU A 212 26.64 14.16 -15.00
N ARG A 213 26.42 14.33 -16.31
CA ARG A 213 26.89 13.40 -17.33
C ARG A 213 28.37 13.58 -17.65
N ASP A 214 28.78 14.80 -17.98
CA ASP A 214 30.08 15.07 -18.59
C ASP A 214 31.17 15.25 -17.53
N ASP A 215 30.89 15.99 -16.45
CA ASP A 215 31.90 16.26 -15.40
C ASP A 215 32.02 15.08 -14.44
N PHE A 216 30.91 14.43 -14.09
CA PHE A 216 30.88 13.35 -13.10
C PHE A 216 30.79 11.94 -13.68
N ASN A 217 30.57 11.82 -15.00
CA ASN A 217 30.40 10.54 -15.69
C ASN A 217 29.31 9.68 -15.04
N LEU A 218 28.15 10.29 -14.75
CA LEU A 218 26.98 9.62 -14.17
C LEU A 218 25.98 9.26 -15.27
N VAL A 219 25.25 8.17 -15.04
CA VAL A 219 24.10 7.80 -15.88
C VAL A 219 22.93 8.73 -15.55
N THR A 220 22.60 9.62 -16.48
CA THR A 220 21.56 10.65 -16.29
C THR A 220 20.24 10.26 -16.95
N VAL A 221 19.16 10.89 -16.51
CA VAL A 221 17.89 10.87 -17.25
C VAL A 221 18.09 11.45 -18.66
N GLU A 222 17.37 10.91 -19.64
CA GLU A 222 17.29 11.53 -20.96
C GLU A 222 16.50 12.84 -20.87
N SER A 223 17.07 13.90 -21.45
CA SER A 223 16.52 15.26 -21.39
C SER A 223 16.54 15.91 -22.77
N TYR A 224 15.51 16.73 -23.05
CA TYR A 224 15.38 17.52 -24.26
C TYR A 224 14.98 18.95 -23.92
N THR A 225 15.74 19.93 -24.39
CA THR A 225 15.53 21.35 -24.08
C THR A 225 15.29 22.15 -25.36
N ASP A 226 14.19 22.91 -25.42
CA ASP A 226 13.87 23.76 -26.56
C ASP A 226 13.00 24.96 -26.13
N ASN A 227 13.06 26.06 -26.88
CA ASN A 227 12.21 27.23 -26.66
C ASN A 227 10.93 27.22 -27.52
N ASP A 228 10.87 26.37 -28.54
CA ASP A 228 9.64 26.09 -29.29
C ASP A 228 8.86 24.99 -28.59
N PHE A 229 7.77 25.39 -27.94
CA PHE A 229 6.90 24.47 -27.21
C PHE A 229 6.28 23.38 -28.11
N ASN A 230 6.13 23.61 -29.42
CA ASN A 230 5.63 22.57 -30.33
C ASN A 230 6.61 21.40 -30.47
N LYS A 231 7.92 21.69 -30.44
CA LYS A 231 8.94 20.64 -30.44
C LYS A 231 8.98 19.87 -29.12
N ILE A 232 8.66 20.51 -28.01
CA ILE A 232 8.48 19.83 -26.72
C ILE A 232 7.30 18.86 -26.80
N ILE A 233 6.18 19.28 -27.38
CA ILE A 233 5.00 18.42 -27.59
C ILE A 233 5.35 17.24 -28.51
N SER A 234 6.02 17.48 -29.64
CA SER A 234 6.42 16.39 -30.54
C SER A 234 7.38 15.40 -29.89
N THR A 235 8.29 15.88 -29.04
CA THR A 235 9.21 15.04 -28.27
C THR A 235 8.46 14.19 -27.24
N PHE A 236 7.48 14.78 -26.54
CA PHE A 236 6.62 14.02 -25.62
C PHE A 236 5.84 12.90 -26.32
N ASN A 237 5.31 13.18 -27.52
CA ASN A 237 4.61 12.16 -28.32
C ASN A 237 5.56 11.05 -28.79
N THR A 238 6.78 11.41 -29.22
CA THR A 238 7.81 10.42 -29.59
C THR A 238 8.17 9.52 -28.40
N LEU A 239 8.26 10.10 -27.20
CA LEU A 239 8.52 9.34 -25.96
C LEU A 239 7.39 8.33 -25.67
N LYS A 240 6.14 8.70 -25.92
CA LYS A 240 4.96 7.82 -25.75
C LYS A 240 5.08 6.56 -26.61
N ASP A 241 5.58 6.70 -27.84
CA ASP A 241 5.76 5.59 -28.79
C ASP A 241 6.96 4.70 -28.42
N LEU A 242 8.02 5.28 -27.85
CA LEU A 242 9.22 4.52 -27.45
C LEU A 242 9.04 3.73 -26.15
N ARG A 243 8.06 4.09 -25.30
CA ARG A 243 7.85 3.53 -23.95
C ARG A 243 7.91 2.00 -23.90
N SER A 244 7.26 1.31 -24.83
CA SER A 244 7.19 -0.16 -24.83
C SER A 244 8.55 -0.82 -25.04
N ASN A 245 9.45 -0.17 -25.76
CA ASN A 245 10.77 -0.68 -26.11
C ASN A 245 11.85 -0.36 -25.06
N LEU A 246 11.53 0.44 -24.04
CA LEU A 246 12.49 0.76 -22.99
C LEU A 246 12.70 -0.43 -22.04
N PRO A 247 13.92 -0.63 -21.55
CA PRO A 247 14.23 -1.71 -20.61
C PRO A 247 13.69 -1.45 -19.20
N PHE A 248 13.09 -0.28 -18.94
CA PHE A 248 12.47 0.12 -17.68
C PHE A 248 11.12 0.81 -17.93
N GLU A 249 10.35 0.99 -16.87
CA GLU A 249 9.06 1.70 -16.94
C GLU A 249 9.24 3.22 -16.80
N ILE A 250 8.48 3.94 -17.61
CA ILE A 250 8.26 5.38 -17.50
C ILE A 250 6.76 5.64 -17.50
N ASP A 251 6.32 6.63 -16.73
CA ASP A 251 4.90 6.95 -16.56
C ASP A 251 4.50 8.32 -17.15
N GLY A 252 5.42 8.95 -17.86
CA GLY A 252 5.25 10.23 -18.55
C GLY A 252 6.58 10.94 -18.76
N ALA A 253 6.52 12.26 -18.73
CA ALA A 253 7.67 13.16 -18.72
C ALA A 253 7.56 14.19 -17.59
N VAL A 254 8.69 14.71 -17.13
CA VAL A 254 8.75 15.91 -16.29
C VAL A 254 9.08 17.07 -17.20
N ILE A 255 8.21 18.08 -17.24
CA ILE A 255 8.47 19.32 -17.97
C ILE A 255 8.79 20.43 -16.99
N LYS A 256 9.88 21.15 -17.23
CA LYS A 256 10.42 22.20 -16.39
C LYS A 256 10.67 23.46 -17.21
N VAL A 257 10.49 24.63 -16.62
CA VAL A 257 11.10 25.87 -17.15
C VAL A 257 12.60 25.78 -16.87
N SER A 258 13.44 25.86 -17.90
CA SER A 258 14.87 25.53 -17.76
C SER A 258 15.62 26.50 -16.84
N SER A 259 15.26 27.79 -16.89
CA SER A 259 15.85 28.83 -16.07
C SER A 259 15.51 28.67 -14.59
N ILE A 260 16.55 28.45 -13.76
CA ILE A 260 16.40 28.33 -12.30
C ILE A 260 15.90 29.63 -11.67
N ASP A 261 16.30 30.79 -12.19
CA ASP A 261 15.83 32.09 -11.69
C ASP A 261 14.31 32.24 -11.81
N ILE A 262 13.73 31.76 -12.93
CA ILE A 262 12.28 31.75 -13.11
C ILE A 262 11.65 30.78 -12.12
N GLN A 263 12.20 29.58 -11.96
CA GLN A 263 11.69 28.60 -11.00
C GLN A 263 11.69 29.13 -9.56
N GLN A 264 12.76 29.83 -9.14
CA GLN A 264 12.87 30.42 -7.82
C GLN A 264 11.86 31.56 -7.60
N LYS A 265 11.68 32.46 -8.58
CA LYS A 265 10.70 33.55 -8.53
C LYS A 265 9.26 33.04 -8.44
N GLU A 266 8.95 31.98 -9.18
CA GLU A 266 7.63 31.36 -9.16
C GLU A 266 7.33 30.64 -7.83
N GLY A 267 8.38 30.02 -7.27
CA GLY A 267 8.33 29.29 -6.02
C GLY A 267 7.50 28.01 -6.10
N SER A 268 6.98 27.60 -4.95
CA SER A 268 6.17 26.38 -4.80
C SER A 268 4.86 26.64 -4.06
N ILE A 269 3.87 25.79 -4.28
CA ILE A 269 2.64 25.72 -3.46
C ILE A 269 2.60 24.33 -2.83
N LYS A 270 2.49 24.25 -1.50
CA LYS A 270 2.44 22.97 -0.75
C LYS A 270 3.59 22.02 -1.18
N ASN A 271 4.82 22.53 -1.26
CA ASN A 271 6.03 21.82 -1.74
C ASN A 271 5.97 21.29 -3.18
N LYS A 272 5.12 21.86 -4.03
CA LYS A 272 5.07 21.55 -5.46
C LYS A 272 5.59 22.72 -6.29
N PRO A 273 6.68 22.57 -7.06
CA PRO A 273 7.21 23.65 -7.88
C PRO A 273 6.20 24.09 -8.94
N LYS A 274 5.92 25.39 -9.05
CA LYS A 274 4.95 25.90 -10.05
C LYS A 274 5.47 25.83 -11.48
N ALA A 275 6.78 26.03 -11.63
CA ALA A 275 7.51 26.01 -12.89
C ALA A 275 7.93 24.60 -13.34
N GLN A 276 7.36 23.56 -12.73
CA GLN A 276 7.55 22.16 -13.14
C GLN A 276 6.22 21.39 -13.11
N LYS A 277 6.01 20.48 -14.06
CA LYS A 277 4.84 19.60 -14.11
C LYS A 277 5.24 18.17 -14.46
N ALA A 278 4.54 17.20 -13.90
CA ALA A 278 4.57 15.81 -14.36
C ALA A 278 3.52 15.67 -15.47
N TRP A 279 3.95 15.65 -16.72
CA TRP A 279 3.10 15.40 -17.88
C TRP A 279 2.95 13.89 -18.07
N LYS A 280 1.82 13.34 -17.64
CA LYS A 280 1.56 11.89 -17.63
C LYS A 280 1.08 11.41 -18.99
N PHE A 281 1.41 10.17 -19.36
CA PHE A 281 0.76 9.53 -20.49
C PHE A 281 -0.72 9.28 -20.19
N ASP A 282 -1.54 9.24 -21.23
CA ASP A 282 -2.89 8.67 -21.14
C ASP A 282 -2.77 7.19 -20.71
N PRO A 283 -3.62 6.71 -19.79
CA PRO A 283 -3.63 5.30 -19.47
C PRO A 283 -4.02 4.47 -20.71
N PRO A 284 -3.52 3.24 -20.85
CA PRO A 284 -3.83 2.41 -22.01
C PRO A 284 -5.33 2.08 -22.04
N GLY A 285 -6.00 2.62 -23.05
CA GLY A 285 -7.39 2.36 -23.32
C GLY A 285 -7.57 1.43 -24.51
N ALA A 286 -8.70 0.74 -24.56
CA ALA A 286 -9.17 0.12 -25.78
C ALA A 286 -10.64 0.41 -26.03
N VAL A 287 -10.99 0.45 -27.32
CA VAL A 287 -12.36 0.58 -27.77
C VAL A 287 -12.96 -0.80 -27.95
N THR A 288 -14.12 -1.03 -27.34
CA THR A 288 -14.86 -2.28 -27.51
C THR A 288 -16.36 -2.04 -27.44
N VAL A 289 -17.15 -3.10 -27.59
CA VAL A 289 -18.62 -3.05 -27.58
C VAL A 289 -19.15 -3.60 -26.27
N PHE A 290 -20.03 -2.85 -25.61
CA PHE A 290 -20.78 -3.33 -24.45
C PHE A 290 -21.90 -4.29 -24.89
N LEU A 291 -21.82 -5.54 -24.45
CA LEU A 291 -22.72 -6.61 -24.89
C LEU A 291 -23.92 -6.78 -23.94
N LYS A 292 -23.65 -6.93 -22.64
CA LYS A 292 -24.67 -7.14 -21.61
C LYS A 292 -24.15 -6.80 -20.23
N GLU A 293 -25.03 -6.44 -19.31
CA GLU A 293 -24.72 -6.26 -17.90
C GLU A 293 -24.82 -7.58 -17.11
N GLU A 294 -24.11 -7.62 -16.00
CA GLU A 294 -24.23 -8.61 -14.94
C GLU A 294 -24.29 -7.84 -13.62
N TRP A 295 -25.19 -8.24 -12.72
CA TRP A 295 -25.31 -7.63 -11.39
C TRP A 295 -24.78 -8.61 -10.35
N ASP A 296 -23.62 -8.32 -9.77
CA ASP A 296 -23.06 -9.14 -8.70
C ASP A 296 -23.38 -8.57 -7.33
N VAL A 297 -23.58 -9.43 -6.34
CA VAL A 297 -23.88 -9.01 -4.96
C VAL A 297 -22.67 -9.30 -4.09
N GLY A 298 -22.03 -8.26 -3.57
CA GLY A 298 -20.86 -8.41 -2.69
C GLY A 298 -21.23 -8.86 -1.28
N ARG A 299 -20.19 -9.12 -0.46
CA ARG A 299 -20.31 -9.56 0.95
C ARG A 299 -21.25 -8.69 1.78
N THR A 300 -21.20 -7.37 1.60
CA THR A 300 -22.01 -6.40 2.36
C THR A 300 -23.40 -6.17 1.77
N GLY A 301 -23.78 -6.92 0.73
CA GLY A 301 -25.05 -6.75 0.02
C GLY A 301 -25.03 -5.67 -1.06
N VAL A 302 -23.94 -4.90 -1.22
CA VAL A 302 -23.79 -3.95 -2.34
C VAL A 302 -23.94 -4.72 -3.67
N VAL A 303 -24.84 -4.25 -4.53
CA VAL A 303 -25.04 -4.81 -5.86
C VAL A 303 -24.26 -3.98 -6.87
N THR A 304 -23.26 -4.59 -7.49
CA THR A 304 -22.32 -3.94 -8.40
C THR A 304 -22.62 -4.34 -9.84
N PRO A 305 -22.84 -3.38 -10.75
CA PRO A 305 -22.98 -3.67 -12.17
C PRO A 305 -21.61 -3.92 -12.82
N LEU A 306 -21.55 -4.97 -13.61
CA LEU A 306 -20.42 -5.36 -14.44
C LEU A 306 -20.86 -5.38 -15.90
N ALA A 307 -20.06 -4.81 -16.79
CA ALA A 307 -20.27 -4.88 -18.23
C ALA A 307 -19.51 -6.09 -18.81
N HIS A 308 -20.21 -6.94 -19.55
CA HIS A 308 -19.60 -7.90 -20.47
C HIS A 308 -19.33 -7.20 -21.78
N LEU A 309 -18.12 -7.38 -22.30
CA LEU A 309 -17.60 -6.67 -23.46
C LEU A 309 -17.29 -7.67 -24.57
N LYS A 310 -17.30 -7.19 -25.81
CA LYS A 310 -16.62 -7.90 -26.89
C LYS A 310 -15.13 -8.04 -26.50
N PRO A 311 -14.52 -9.23 -26.60
CA PRO A 311 -13.13 -9.41 -26.20
C PRO A 311 -12.21 -8.41 -26.90
N VAL A 312 -11.32 -7.78 -26.13
CA VAL A 312 -10.35 -6.79 -26.64
C VAL A 312 -9.03 -6.92 -25.88
N GLN A 313 -7.91 -6.66 -26.55
CA GLN A 313 -6.58 -6.74 -25.95
C GLN A 313 -6.19 -5.38 -25.35
N ILE A 314 -5.76 -5.37 -24.10
CA ILE A 314 -5.09 -4.23 -23.46
C ILE A 314 -3.85 -4.75 -22.76
N GLU A 315 -2.68 -4.22 -23.11
CA GLU A 315 -1.39 -4.60 -22.49
C GLU A 315 -1.17 -6.13 -22.46
N GLY A 316 -1.47 -6.82 -23.58
CA GLY A 316 -1.28 -8.28 -23.71
C GLY A 316 -2.29 -9.14 -22.94
N SER A 317 -3.27 -8.54 -22.26
CA SER A 317 -4.35 -9.24 -21.56
C SER A 317 -5.66 -9.15 -22.33
N GLU A 318 -6.37 -10.27 -22.49
CA GLU A 318 -7.71 -10.29 -23.07
C GLU A 318 -8.76 -9.83 -22.05
N ILE A 319 -9.41 -8.69 -22.34
CA ILE A 319 -10.46 -8.12 -21.51
C ILE A 319 -11.84 -8.53 -22.03
N LYS A 320 -12.63 -9.16 -21.14
CA LYS A 320 -14.03 -9.55 -21.41
C LYS A 320 -15.05 -8.87 -20.50
N LYS A 321 -14.60 -8.28 -19.40
CA LYS A 321 -15.46 -7.62 -18.41
C LYS A 321 -14.84 -6.30 -17.97
N ALA A 322 -15.70 -5.32 -17.70
CA ALA A 322 -15.33 -4.08 -17.04
C ALA A 322 -16.34 -3.71 -15.95
N THR A 323 -15.93 -2.96 -14.95
CA THR A 323 -16.84 -2.42 -13.95
C THR A 323 -17.63 -1.22 -14.49
N LEU A 324 -18.92 -1.16 -14.16
CA LEU A 324 -19.76 0.02 -14.33
C LEU A 324 -19.87 0.83 -13.03
N HIS A 325 -19.12 0.43 -11.99
CA HIS A 325 -19.11 0.98 -10.63
C HIS A 325 -20.44 0.92 -9.87
N ASN A 326 -21.46 1.65 -10.32
CA ASN A 326 -22.73 1.85 -9.63
C ASN A 326 -23.79 2.47 -10.56
N ILE A 327 -25.01 2.67 -10.05
CA ILE A 327 -26.11 3.25 -10.83
C ILE A 327 -25.82 4.68 -11.26
N ALA A 328 -25.25 5.50 -10.37
CA ALA A 328 -24.95 6.88 -10.70
C ALA A 328 -23.99 6.99 -11.89
N GLU A 329 -23.01 6.08 -11.98
CA GLU A 329 -22.08 6.02 -13.10
C GLU A 329 -22.75 5.55 -14.41
N ILE A 330 -23.64 4.54 -14.34
CA ILE A 330 -24.46 4.13 -15.50
C ILE A 330 -25.27 5.32 -16.03
N LYS A 331 -25.90 6.09 -15.13
CA LYS A 331 -26.68 7.29 -15.50
C LYS A 331 -25.78 8.39 -16.07
N ARG A 332 -24.62 8.64 -15.45
CA ARG A 332 -23.65 9.66 -15.91
C ARG A 332 -23.12 9.35 -17.31
N LEU A 333 -22.81 8.08 -17.57
CA LEU A 333 -22.32 7.62 -18.88
C LEU A 333 -23.42 7.57 -19.95
N GLY A 334 -24.69 7.49 -19.55
CA GLY A 334 -25.80 7.28 -20.49
C GLY A 334 -25.67 5.98 -21.27
N ILE A 335 -24.95 5.00 -20.74
CA ILE A 335 -24.55 3.79 -21.45
C ILE A 335 -25.72 2.83 -21.67
N GLY A 336 -25.75 2.21 -22.85
CA GLY A 336 -26.74 1.23 -23.28
C GLY A 336 -26.16 0.07 -24.08
N TYR A 337 -26.95 -1.00 -24.24
CA TYR A 337 -26.54 -2.22 -24.96
C TYR A 337 -26.12 -1.95 -26.39
N GLY A 338 -24.98 -2.52 -26.78
CA GLY A 338 -24.41 -2.37 -28.11
C GLY A 338 -23.62 -1.07 -28.28
N ASP A 339 -23.55 -0.21 -27.27
CA ASP A 339 -22.72 0.99 -27.30
C ASP A 339 -21.25 0.62 -27.50
N THR A 340 -20.57 1.44 -28.30
CA THR A 340 -19.12 1.39 -28.43
C THR A 340 -18.53 2.20 -27.28
N VAL A 341 -17.72 1.57 -26.45
CA VAL A 341 -17.19 2.13 -25.20
C VAL A 341 -15.68 2.19 -25.22
N MET A 342 -15.14 3.25 -24.62
CA MET A 342 -13.74 3.29 -24.24
C MET A 342 -13.59 2.65 -22.88
N ILE A 343 -12.72 1.65 -22.79
CA ILE A 343 -12.33 1.04 -21.54
C ILE A 343 -10.87 1.35 -21.24
N GLU A 344 -10.56 1.37 -19.96
CA GLU A 344 -9.23 1.65 -19.45
C GLU A 344 -8.83 0.52 -18.50
N LYS A 345 -7.64 -0.05 -18.72
CA LYS A 345 -7.01 -0.99 -17.79
C LYS A 345 -5.95 -0.25 -16.98
N ARG A 346 -5.88 -0.57 -15.69
CA ARG A 346 -5.01 0.06 -14.71
C ARG A 346 -4.31 -1.04 -13.92
N GLY A 347 -3.14 -1.47 -14.38
CA GLY A 347 -2.45 -2.66 -13.85
C GLY A 347 -3.24 -3.97 -14.08
N ASP A 348 -3.15 -4.94 -13.16
CA ASP A 348 -3.90 -6.21 -13.24
C ASP A 348 -5.33 -6.16 -12.66
N ILE A 349 -5.90 -4.97 -12.51
CA ILE A 349 -7.24 -4.75 -11.95
C ILE A 349 -8.33 -4.96 -13.02
N ILE A 350 -9.56 -5.25 -12.57
CA ILE A 350 -10.78 -5.25 -13.41
C ILE A 350 -10.89 -3.90 -14.15
N PRO A 351 -10.91 -3.89 -15.50
CA PRO A 351 -11.00 -2.66 -16.29
C PRO A 351 -12.25 -1.82 -16.00
N LYS A 352 -12.19 -0.52 -16.30
CA LYS A 352 -13.29 0.43 -16.15
C LYS A 352 -13.77 0.94 -17.51
N ILE A 353 -15.07 1.17 -17.68
CA ILE A 353 -15.60 2.00 -18.79
C ILE A 353 -15.47 3.48 -18.44
N ILE A 354 -14.76 4.25 -19.28
CA ILE A 354 -14.51 5.68 -19.04
C ILE A 354 -15.47 6.59 -19.81
N SER A 355 -15.87 6.19 -21.02
CA SER A 355 -16.79 6.96 -21.87
C SER A 355 -17.51 6.06 -22.88
N VAL A 356 -18.64 6.55 -23.39
CA VAL A 356 -19.31 6.01 -24.57
C VAL A 356 -18.87 6.81 -25.79
N ILE A 357 -18.40 6.11 -26.82
CA ILE A 357 -17.94 6.68 -28.09
C ILE A 357 -19.11 6.75 -29.07
N GLU A 358 -19.95 5.72 -29.11
CA GLU A 358 -21.09 5.64 -30.01
C GLU A 358 -22.28 5.01 -29.28
N HIS A 359 -23.41 5.71 -29.28
CA HIS A 359 -24.64 5.26 -28.66
C HIS A 359 -25.54 4.49 -29.64
N LYS A 360 -26.12 3.38 -29.16
CA LYS A 360 -27.16 2.60 -29.84
C LYS A 360 -28.55 2.77 -29.22
N ASN A 361 -28.69 3.64 -28.21
CA ASN A 361 -29.95 4.04 -27.55
C ASN A 361 -30.77 2.87 -26.96
N LYS A 362 -30.10 1.90 -26.34
CA LYS A 362 -30.74 0.77 -25.65
C LYS A 362 -30.39 0.78 -24.16
N PRO A 363 -31.17 1.43 -23.28
CA PRO A 363 -30.78 1.64 -21.88
C PRO A 363 -30.61 0.33 -21.10
N ILE A 364 -29.68 0.32 -20.14
CA ILE A 364 -29.49 -0.79 -19.20
C ILE A 364 -30.71 -0.94 -18.30
N LYS A 365 -31.15 -2.19 -18.07
CA LYS A 365 -32.22 -2.50 -17.12
C LYS A 365 -31.66 -2.60 -15.70
N ILE A 366 -32.09 -1.71 -14.83
CA ILE A 366 -31.74 -1.74 -13.41
C ILE A 366 -32.65 -2.75 -12.70
N PRO A 367 -32.12 -3.75 -11.97
CA PRO A 367 -32.93 -4.75 -11.31
C PRO A 367 -33.62 -4.18 -10.08
N ASN A 368 -34.88 -4.55 -9.88
CA ASN A 368 -35.62 -4.25 -8.64
C ASN A 368 -35.39 -5.33 -7.57
N ASN A 369 -35.07 -6.56 -7.99
CA ASN A 369 -34.87 -7.71 -7.11
C ASN A 369 -33.42 -8.20 -7.20
N CYS A 370 -32.92 -8.72 -6.08
CA CYS A 370 -31.60 -9.34 -6.02
C CYS A 370 -31.53 -10.51 -7.02
N PRO A 371 -30.54 -10.56 -7.93
CA PRO A 371 -30.43 -11.61 -8.94
C PRO A 371 -30.11 -12.99 -8.35
N TYR A 372 -29.77 -13.04 -7.06
CA TYR A 372 -29.46 -14.26 -6.34
C TYR A 372 -30.63 -14.68 -5.44
N CYS A 373 -31.02 -13.87 -4.46
CA CYS A 373 -32.05 -14.25 -3.48
C CYS A 373 -33.46 -13.71 -3.76
N ASN A 374 -33.66 -13.01 -4.88
CA ASN A 374 -34.92 -12.41 -5.31
C ASN A 374 -35.57 -11.39 -4.35
N SER A 375 -34.91 -11.01 -3.26
CA SER A 375 -35.40 -9.98 -2.34
C SER A 375 -35.36 -8.59 -2.98
N LEU A 376 -36.31 -7.72 -2.61
CA LEU A 376 -36.36 -6.34 -3.10
C LEU A 376 -35.07 -5.59 -2.74
N LEU A 377 -34.47 -4.91 -3.73
CA LEU A 377 -33.25 -4.13 -3.54
C LEU A 377 -33.58 -2.75 -2.97
N SER A 378 -32.75 -2.29 -2.03
CA SER A 378 -32.74 -0.91 -1.56
C SER A 378 -31.85 -0.06 -2.47
N ASN A 379 -32.27 1.15 -2.80
CA ASN A 379 -31.53 2.09 -3.63
C ASN A 379 -31.28 3.39 -2.84
N ASP A 380 -30.01 3.77 -2.64
CA ASP A 380 -29.65 5.00 -1.94
C ASP A 380 -29.42 6.20 -2.88
N GLY A 381 -29.75 6.05 -4.17
CA GLY A 381 -29.53 7.03 -5.23
C GLY A 381 -28.20 6.83 -5.98
N ILE A 382 -27.22 6.18 -5.36
CA ILE A 382 -25.90 5.91 -5.95
C ILE A 382 -25.74 4.41 -6.22
N ARG A 383 -26.05 3.56 -5.24
CA ARG A 383 -25.83 2.10 -5.22
C ARG A 383 -27.13 1.35 -4.90
N LEU A 384 -27.15 0.10 -5.32
CA LEU A 384 -28.15 -0.89 -4.91
C LEU A 384 -27.62 -1.75 -3.78
N PHE A 385 -28.52 -2.20 -2.91
CA PHE A 385 -28.21 -3.09 -1.80
C PHE A 385 -29.24 -4.21 -1.68
N CYS A 386 -28.76 -5.43 -1.60
CA CYS A 386 -29.50 -6.58 -1.09
C CYS A 386 -29.49 -6.53 0.44
N THR A 387 -30.61 -6.12 1.03
CA THR A 387 -30.81 -6.04 2.48
C THR A 387 -31.15 -7.38 3.12
N ASN A 388 -31.41 -8.41 2.31
CA ASN A 388 -31.65 -9.75 2.82
C ASN A 388 -30.37 -10.31 3.45
N GLU A 389 -30.41 -10.47 4.77
CA GLU A 389 -29.32 -11.02 5.56
C GLU A 389 -29.01 -12.49 5.27
N ASN A 390 -29.99 -13.24 4.76
CA ASN A 390 -29.86 -14.66 4.41
C ASN A 390 -29.58 -14.87 2.92
N CYS A 391 -29.11 -13.84 2.21
CA CYS A 391 -28.73 -13.97 0.81
C CYS A 391 -27.51 -14.90 0.67
N PHE A 392 -27.70 -16.06 0.03
CA PHE A 392 -26.62 -17.03 -0.20
C PHE A 392 -25.41 -16.46 -0.95
N ARG A 393 -25.58 -15.37 -1.71
CA ARG A 393 -24.46 -14.69 -2.36
C ARG A 393 -23.59 -13.91 -1.37
N LYS A 394 -24.20 -13.30 -0.33
CA LYS A 394 -23.45 -12.69 0.78
C LYS A 394 -22.69 -13.77 1.56
N GLU A 395 -23.33 -14.92 1.78
CA GLU A 395 -22.75 -16.11 2.41
C GLU A 395 -21.53 -16.62 1.64
N PHE A 396 -21.67 -16.84 0.32
CA PHE A 396 -20.59 -17.22 -0.58
C PHE A 396 -19.37 -16.31 -0.44
N TYR A 397 -19.57 -14.99 -0.44
CA TYR A 397 -18.47 -14.05 -0.24
C TYR A 397 -17.93 -13.98 1.20
N ARG A 398 -18.72 -14.37 2.22
CA ARG A 398 -18.22 -14.55 3.59
C ARG A 398 -17.29 -15.76 3.67
N ILE A 399 -17.66 -16.87 3.02
CA ILE A 399 -16.84 -18.08 2.91
C ILE A 399 -15.53 -17.79 2.16
N LEU A 400 -15.59 -17.10 1.01
CA LEU A 400 -14.38 -16.68 0.29
C LEU A 400 -13.48 -15.76 1.13
N TYR A 401 -14.08 -14.87 1.91
CA TYR A 401 -13.33 -14.00 2.79
C TYR A 401 -12.62 -14.80 3.90
N TRP A 402 -13.32 -15.77 4.52
CA TRP A 402 -12.72 -16.67 5.50
C TRP A 402 -11.51 -17.42 4.93
N ILE A 403 -11.69 -18.05 3.77
CA ILE A 403 -10.63 -18.76 3.04
C ILE A 403 -9.43 -17.84 2.78
N LYS A 404 -9.68 -16.63 2.24
CA LYS A 404 -8.62 -15.67 1.93
C LYS A 404 -7.90 -15.19 3.18
N THR A 405 -8.64 -14.83 4.23
CA THR A 405 -8.07 -14.31 5.49
C THR A 405 -7.24 -15.38 6.19
N LEU A 406 -7.63 -16.65 6.11
CA LEU A 406 -6.87 -17.75 6.69
C LEU A 406 -5.80 -18.35 5.75
N GLU A 407 -5.65 -17.80 4.55
CA GLU A 407 -4.67 -18.24 3.55
C GLU A 407 -4.80 -19.75 3.24
N ILE A 408 -6.03 -20.23 3.02
CA ILE A 408 -6.29 -21.63 2.68
C ILE A 408 -5.89 -21.89 1.22
N ASP A 409 -4.60 -22.14 1.01
CA ASP A 409 -3.99 -22.43 -0.30
C ASP A 409 -4.76 -23.47 -1.13
N GLY A 410 -4.95 -23.17 -2.40
CA GLY A 410 -5.65 -24.04 -3.36
C GLY A 410 -7.17 -23.97 -3.30
N PHE A 411 -7.76 -23.41 -2.24
CA PHE A 411 -9.21 -23.26 -2.10
C PHE A 411 -9.68 -21.91 -2.66
N GLY A 412 -9.63 -21.72 -3.97
CA GLY A 412 -10.01 -20.44 -4.61
C GLY A 412 -11.48 -20.31 -4.98
N LYS A 413 -11.83 -19.17 -5.62
CA LYS A 413 -13.20 -18.81 -6.05
C LYS A 413 -13.88 -19.87 -6.93
N SER A 414 -13.14 -20.55 -7.81
CA SER A 414 -13.70 -21.60 -8.68
C SER A 414 -14.20 -22.79 -7.86
N LEU A 415 -13.35 -23.29 -6.95
CA LEU A 415 -13.70 -24.43 -6.10
C LEU A 415 -14.88 -24.11 -5.18
N THR A 416 -14.86 -22.93 -4.54
CA THR A 416 -15.98 -22.47 -3.70
C THR A 416 -17.27 -22.46 -4.50
N HIS A 417 -17.25 -21.98 -5.74
CA HIS A 417 -18.45 -21.94 -6.59
C HIS A 417 -18.97 -23.34 -6.93
N GLU A 418 -18.08 -24.27 -7.30
CA GLU A 418 -18.44 -25.66 -7.58
C GLU A 418 -19.04 -26.35 -6.35
N LEU A 419 -18.37 -26.25 -5.19
CA LEU A 419 -18.87 -26.84 -3.93
C LEU A 419 -20.18 -26.23 -3.44
N CYS A 420 -20.39 -24.92 -3.63
CA CYS A 420 -21.67 -24.28 -3.33
C CYS A 420 -22.78 -24.80 -4.26
N ASN A 421 -22.51 -24.98 -5.56
CA ASN A 421 -23.49 -25.49 -6.52
C ASN A 421 -23.89 -26.94 -6.23
N GLU A 422 -22.97 -27.75 -5.72
CA GLU A 422 -23.27 -29.12 -5.26
C GLU A 422 -23.90 -29.18 -3.87
N GLY A 423 -24.11 -28.03 -3.21
CA GLY A 423 -24.67 -27.97 -1.86
C GLY A 423 -23.74 -28.49 -0.76
N LYS A 424 -22.45 -28.69 -1.07
CA LYS A 424 -21.42 -29.17 -0.13
C LYS A 424 -20.87 -28.07 0.77
N LEU A 425 -21.06 -26.81 0.37
CA LEU A 425 -20.53 -25.64 1.04
C LEU A 425 -21.63 -24.58 1.11
N THR A 426 -22.26 -24.44 2.27
CA THR A 426 -23.33 -23.46 2.51
C THR A 426 -22.99 -22.44 3.59
N CYS A 427 -21.99 -22.74 4.43
CA CYS A 427 -21.49 -21.85 5.47
C CYS A 427 -19.99 -22.06 5.71
N ILE A 428 -19.37 -21.29 6.60
CA ILE A 428 -17.93 -21.42 6.92
C ILE A 428 -17.65 -22.76 7.58
N ALA A 429 -18.54 -23.20 8.48
CA ALA A 429 -18.39 -24.47 9.19
C ALA A 429 -18.28 -25.68 8.24
N ASP A 430 -18.92 -25.62 7.07
CA ASP A 430 -18.88 -26.70 6.09
C ASP A 430 -17.49 -26.93 5.50
N ILE A 431 -16.61 -25.91 5.44
CA ILE A 431 -15.21 -26.06 5.03
C ILE A 431 -14.53 -27.18 5.83
N TYR A 432 -14.79 -27.22 7.14
CA TYR A 432 -14.19 -28.18 8.06
C TYR A 432 -14.93 -29.52 8.12
N ARG A 433 -16.02 -29.67 7.36
CA ARG A 433 -16.78 -30.93 7.19
C ARG A 433 -16.47 -31.63 5.87
N LEU A 434 -15.87 -30.91 4.91
CA LEU A 434 -15.48 -31.47 3.62
C LEU A 434 -14.57 -32.68 3.80
N LYS A 435 -14.80 -33.69 2.97
CA LYS A 435 -13.92 -34.85 2.82
C LYS A 435 -13.12 -34.69 1.54
N LYS A 436 -11.99 -35.37 1.46
CA LYS A 436 -11.15 -35.41 0.25
C LYS A 436 -11.96 -35.74 -1.02
N TYR A 437 -12.87 -36.69 -0.91
CA TYR A 437 -13.76 -37.11 -2.00
C TYR A 437 -14.70 -36.01 -2.49
N ASP A 438 -15.17 -35.11 -1.60
CA ASP A 438 -16.05 -34.00 -2.01
C ASP A 438 -15.33 -33.01 -2.94
N ILE A 439 -13.99 -33.01 -2.94
CA ILE A 439 -13.16 -32.21 -3.85
C ILE A 439 -12.70 -33.06 -5.03
N SER A 440 -12.18 -34.27 -4.80
CA SER A 440 -11.61 -35.09 -5.90
C SER A 440 -12.63 -35.66 -6.88
N ALA A 441 -13.92 -35.68 -6.52
CA ALA A 441 -15.01 -36.08 -7.42
C ALA A 441 -15.38 -35.00 -8.46
N LEU A 442 -14.94 -33.75 -8.25
CA LEU A 442 -15.20 -32.65 -9.17
C LEU A 442 -14.32 -32.78 -10.43
N GLU A 443 -14.90 -32.53 -11.61
CA GLU A 443 -14.28 -32.77 -12.93
C GLU A 443 -12.87 -32.17 -13.10
N ARG A 444 -12.60 -31.02 -12.47
CA ARG A 444 -11.33 -30.27 -12.58
C ARG A 444 -10.33 -30.57 -11.46
N TRP A 445 -10.70 -31.36 -10.47
CA TRP A 445 -9.96 -31.49 -9.23
C TRP A 445 -9.48 -32.93 -9.04
N GLY A 446 -8.19 -33.16 -9.22
CA GLY A 446 -7.59 -34.47 -9.00
C GLY A 446 -7.30 -34.76 -7.52
N GLU A 447 -7.07 -36.03 -7.20
CA GLU A 447 -6.73 -36.54 -5.86
C GLU A 447 -5.61 -35.75 -5.16
N LYS A 448 -4.56 -35.36 -5.90
CA LYS A 448 -3.43 -34.59 -5.35
C LYS A 448 -3.82 -33.17 -4.97
N SER A 449 -4.64 -32.51 -5.78
CA SER A 449 -5.15 -31.17 -5.49
C SER A 449 -6.06 -31.19 -4.26
N ALA A 450 -6.95 -32.18 -4.20
CA ALA A 450 -7.81 -32.41 -3.03
C ALA A 450 -6.99 -32.62 -1.75
N GLU A 451 -5.93 -33.43 -1.79
CA GLU A 451 -5.03 -33.63 -0.65
C GLU A 451 -4.34 -32.35 -0.19
N LYS A 452 -3.81 -31.55 -1.13
CA LYS A 452 -3.19 -30.26 -0.83
C LYS A 452 -4.18 -29.31 -0.14
N ILE A 453 -5.41 -29.25 -0.62
CA ILE A 453 -6.47 -28.41 -0.05
C ILE A 453 -6.86 -28.90 1.35
N MET A 454 -7.05 -30.20 1.54
CA MET A 454 -7.37 -30.76 2.87
C MET A 454 -6.27 -30.47 3.89
N ASN A 455 -5.00 -30.58 3.48
CA ASN A 455 -3.86 -30.21 4.33
C ASN A 455 -3.85 -28.71 4.66
N SER A 456 -4.27 -27.86 3.72
CA SER A 456 -4.40 -26.42 3.93
C SER A 456 -5.53 -26.08 4.93
N ILE A 457 -6.68 -26.74 4.80
CA ILE A 457 -7.81 -26.64 5.75
C ILE A 457 -7.38 -27.08 7.15
N GLU A 458 -6.59 -28.14 7.27
CA GLU A 458 -6.10 -28.60 8.58
C GLU A 458 -5.17 -27.57 9.23
N LYS A 459 -4.26 -26.98 8.46
CA LYS A 459 -3.36 -25.91 8.94
C LYS A 459 -4.14 -24.69 9.42
N SER A 460 -5.24 -24.33 8.74
CA SER A 460 -6.05 -23.16 9.09
C SER A 460 -6.80 -23.28 10.43
N LYS A 461 -6.81 -24.47 11.06
CA LYS A 461 -7.37 -24.66 12.41
C LYS A 461 -6.51 -24.07 13.52
N ASN A 462 -5.29 -23.63 13.27
CA ASN A 462 -4.39 -23.09 14.29
C ASN A 462 -4.15 -21.59 14.06
N ILE A 463 -4.97 -20.74 14.67
CA ILE A 463 -4.96 -19.29 14.41
C ILE A 463 -5.12 -18.47 15.69
N THR A 464 -4.86 -17.17 15.62
CA THR A 464 -5.06 -16.26 16.76
C THR A 464 -6.53 -15.86 16.90
N PRO A 465 -7.01 -15.50 18.12
CA PRO A 465 -8.36 -14.99 18.31
C PRO A 465 -8.70 -13.78 17.42
N THR A 466 -7.73 -12.89 17.19
CA THR A 466 -7.88 -11.75 16.27
C THR A 466 -8.12 -12.20 14.84
N LYS A 467 -7.31 -13.14 14.32
CA LYS A 467 -7.44 -13.63 12.93
C LYS A 467 -8.75 -14.39 12.74
N PHE A 468 -9.20 -15.14 13.75
CA PHE A 468 -10.52 -15.79 13.78
C PHE A 468 -11.67 -14.77 13.65
N LEU A 469 -11.71 -13.76 14.53
CA LEU A 469 -12.78 -12.75 14.53
C LEU A 469 -12.81 -11.95 13.23
N THR A 470 -11.64 -11.52 12.73
CA THR A 470 -11.56 -10.84 11.43
C THR A 470 -12.12 -11.74 10.33
N ALA A 471 -11.70 -13.01 10.24
CA ALA A 471 -12.10 -13.94 9.19
C ALA A 471 -13.61 -14.19 9.11
N LEU A 472 -14.36 -14.05 10.22
CA LEU A 472 -15.83 -14.14 10.22
C LEU A 472 -16.48 -13.11 9.29
N GLY A 473 -15.80 -12.00 8.98
CA GLY A 473 -16.30 -11.01 8.03
C GLY A 473 -17.54 -10.25 8.52
N ILE A 474 -17.73 -10.14 9.83
CA ILE A 474 -18.80 -9.37 10.47
C ILE A 474 -18.51 -7.86 10.27
N PRO A 475 -19.47 -7.05 9.78
CA PRO A 475 -19.26 -5.62 9.62
C PRO A 475 -18.89 -4.93 10.95
N GLY A 476 -17.85 -4.10 10.95
CA GLY A 476 -17.32 -3.45 12.15
C GLY A 476 -16.17 -4.19 12.82
N ILE A 477 -15.94 -5.45 12.45
CA ILE A 477 -14.78 -6.24 12.89
C ILE A 477 -13.63 -6.10 11.88
N SER A 478 -12.48 -5.66 12.38
CA SER A 478 -11.19 -5.51 11.69
C SER A 478 -10.07 -5.86 12.66
N ASP A 479 -8.85 -6.10 12.20
CA ASP A 479 -7.73 -6.46 13.08
C ASP A 479 -7.50 -5.46 14.24
N MET A 480 -7.73 -4.17 14.01
CA MET A 480 -7.61 -3.14 15.04
C MET A 480 -8.77 -3.21 16.04
N THR A 481 -10.01 -3.33 15.57
CA THR A 481 -11.18 -3.39 16.47
C THR A 481 -11.24 -4.72 17.22
N CYS A 482 -10.82 -5.83 16.61
CA CYS A 482 -10.64 -7.13 17.27
C CYS A 482 -9.70 -7.04 18.47
N LYS A 483 -8.54 -6.39 18.32
CA LYS A 483 -7.57 -6.24 19.41
C LYS A 483 -8.18 -5.50 20.59
N GLU A 484 -8.88 -4.39 20.34
CA GLU A 484 -9.54 -3.62 21.39
C GLU A 484 -10.65 -4.41 22.10
N LEU A 485 -11.49 -5.11 21.32
CA LEU A 485 -12.56 -5.96 21.84
C LEU A 485 -12.02 -7.09 22.72
N LEU A 486 -11.00 -7.80 22.25
CA LEU A 486 -10.39 -8.93 22.97
C LEU A 486 -9.56 -8.46 24.18
N GLN A 487 -8.89 -7.30 24.10
CA GLN A 487 -8.21 -6.72 25.24
C GLN A 487 -9.18 -6.31 26.36
N THR A 488 -10.38 -5.86 26.00
CA THR A 488 -11.36 -5.39 26.98
C THR A 488 -12.23 -6.51 27.54
N PHE A 489 -12.65 -7.45 26.69
CA PHE A 489 -13.61 -8.50 27.04
C PHE A 489 -12.99 -9.90 27.15
N GLY A 490 -11.68 -10.04 26.96
CA GLY A 490 -10.96 -11.30 27.16
C GLY A 490 -11.18 -12.30 26.03
N THR A 491 -12.24 -13.10 26.13
CA THR A 491 -12.51 -14.24 25.22
C THR A 491 -13.59 -13.93 24.20
N ILE A 492 -13.65 -14.72 23.12
CA ILE A 492 -14.72 -14.61 22.11
C ILE A 492 -16.08 -14.95 22.74
N ASP A 493 -16.13 -15.95 23.61
CA ASP A 493 -17.35 -16.31 24.33
C ASP A 493 -17.85 -15.16 25.22
N GLU A 494 -16.96 -14.48 25.93
CA GLU A 494 -17.32 -13.30 26.72
C GLU A 494 -17.79 -12.12 25.86
N LEU A 495 -17.15 -11.90 24.71
CA LEU A 495 -17.55 -10.88 23.75
C LEU A 495 -18.95 -11.16 23.18
N MET A 496 -19.29 -12.41 22.89
CA MET A 496 -20.61 -12.80 22.38
C MET A 496 -21.76 -12.51 23.36
N ASN A 497 -21.46 -12.36 24.65
CA ASN A 497 -22.44 -12.03 25.69
C ASN A 497 -22.62 -10.51 25.91
N LYS A 498 -21.89 -9.66 25.16
CA LYS A 498 -21.97 -8.20 25.30
C LYS A 498 -23.10 -7.59 24.49
N ASN A 499 -23.68 -6.52 25.03
CA ASN A 499 -24.70 -5.75 24.34
C ASN A 499 -24.09 -4.52 23.63
N VAL A 500 -24.92 -3.82 22.85
CA VAL A 500 -24.49 -2.66 22.06
C VAL A 500 -23.90 -1.55 22.96
N SER A 501 -24.48 -1.34 24.14
CA SER A 501 -24.01 -0.31 25.08
C SER A 501 -22.63 -0.61 25.69
N ASP A 502 -22.25 -1.89 25.78
CA ASP A 502 -20.92 -2.29 26.26
C ASP A 502 -19.84 -1.96 25.23
N ILE A 503 -20.14 -2.16 23.94
CA ILE A 503 -19.20 -1.89 22.85
C ILE A 503 -19.07 -0.37 22.59
N ILE A 504 -20.16 0.41 22.66
CA ILE A 504 -20.12 1.88 22.46
C ILE A 504 -19.19 2.57 23.47
N LYS A 505 -19.03 2.03 24.68
CA LYS A 505 -18.13 2.60 25.71
C LYS A 505 -16.65 2.55 25.30
N LEU A 506 -16.29 1.71 24.32
CA LEU A 506 -14.93 1.58 23.83
C LEU A 506 -14.58 2.72 22.86
N LYS A 507 -13.36 3.24 22.97
CA LYS A 507 -12.90 4.32 22.12
C LYS A 507 -12.80 3.83 20.67
N GLY A 508 -13.48 4.52 19.75
CA GLY A 508 -13.42 4.21 18.31
C GLY A 508 -14.60 3.40 17.78
N PHE A 509 -15.60 3.09 18.62
CA PHE A 509 -16.85 2.44 18.18
C PHE A 509 -18.00 3.44 18.17
N SER A 510 -18.73 3.49 17.05
CA SER A 510 -20.01 4.21 16.91
C SER A 510 -21.19 3.26 17.11
N ASP A 511 -22.39 3.82 17.33
CA ASP A 511 -23.65 3.05 17.48
C ASP A 511 -23.86 2.04 16.35
N ILE A 512 -23.60 2.48 15.10
CA ILE A 512 -23.74 1.63 13.92
C ILE A 512 -22.74 0.47 13.96
N SER A 513 -21.48 0.74 14.29
CA SER A 513 -20.46 -0.32 14.35
C SER A 513 -20.72 -1.31 15.49
N ALA A 514 -21.09 -0.81 16.67
CA ALA A 514 -21.43 -1.65 17.82
C ALA A 514 -22.65 -2.53 17.53
N SER A 515 -23.70 -1.96 16.94
CA SER A 515 -24.90 -2.70 16.53
C SER A 515 -24.57 -3.79 15.52
N ASN A 516 -23.76 -3.49 14.50
CA ASN A 516 -23.35 -4.48 13.51
C ASN A 516 -22.54 -5.64 14.12
N ILE A 517 -21.66 -5.36 15.08
CA ILE A 517 -20.86 -6.37 15.76
C ILE A 517 -21.77 -7.29 16.58
N VAL A 518 -22.60 -6.73 17.46
CA VAL A 518 -23.50 -7.52 18.33
C VAL A 518 -24.48 -8.34 17.50
N ASN A 519 -25.14 -7.73 16.52
CA ASN A 519 -26.09 -8.42 15.65
C ASN A 519 -25.40 -9.51 14.82
N GLY A 520 -24.19 -9.27 14.32
CA GLY A 520 -23.41 -10.26 13.58
C GLY A 520 -23.00 -11.45 14.44
N LEU A 521 -22.48 -11.20 15.65
CA LEU A 521 -22.11 -12.26 16.59
C LEU A 521 -23.31 -13.10 17.02
N ALA A 522 -24.45 -12.46 17.27
CA ALA A 522 -25.70 -13.14 17.60
C ALA A 522 -26.19 -14.01 16.42
N LYS A 523 -26.21 -13.45 15.21
CA LYS A 523 -26.64 -14.13 13.98
C LYS A 523 -25.82 -15.39 13.69
N PHE A 524 -24.51 -15.32 13.87
CA PHE A 524 -23.61 -16.44 13.59
C PHE A 524 -23.24 -17.24 14.84
N SER A 525 -23.94 -17.07 15.95
CA SER A 525 -23.56 -17.62 17.25
C SER A 525 -23.36 -19.14 17.25
N GLU A 526 -24.27 -19.89 16.64
CA GLU A 526 -24.17 -21.36 16.55
C GLU A 526 -23.02 -21.81 15.65
N GLU A 527 -22.77 -21.10 14.53
CA GLU A 527 -21.62 -21.36 13.66
C GLU A 527 -20.31 -21.07 14.40
N ILE A 528 -20.22 -19.93 15.10
CA ILE A 528 -19.05 -19.53 15.88
C ILE A 528 -18.76 -20.58 16.96
N LYS A 529 -19.76 -20.99 17.75
CA LYS A 529 -19.60 -22.04 18.77
C LYS A 529 -19.11 -23.37 18.18
N TYR A 530 -19.61 -23.74 16.99
CA TYR A 530 -19.13 -24.94 16.30
C TYR A 530 -17.66 -24.78 15.88
N LEU A 531 -17.29 -23.65 15.28
CA LEU A 531 -15.92 -23.37 14.86
C LEU A 531 -14.95 -23.32 16.04
N LEU A 532 -15.34 -22.75 17.18
CA LEU A 532 -14.53 -22.70 18.41
C LEU A 532 -14.21 -24.09 18.99
N LYS A 533 -15.02 -25.12 18.68
CA LYS A 533 -14.73 -26.51 19.08
C LYS A 533 -13.69 -27.19 18.20
N ILE A 534 -13.47 -26.68 16.99
CA ILE A 534 -12.61 -27.32 15.96
C ILE A 534 -11.32 -26.53 15.78
N ILE A 535 -11.38 -25.22 15.94
CA ILE A 535 -10.27 -24.30 15.71
C ILE A 535 -9.57 -24.03 17.04
N ASN A 536 -8.27 -24.32 17.06
CA ASN A 536 -7.37 -24.05 18.16
C ASN A 536 -6.96 -22.59 18.13
N LEU A 537 -7.56 -21.80 19.02
CA LEU A 537 -7.18 -20.41 19.22
C LEU A 537 -5.88 -20.34 20.04
N LYS A 538 -4.77 -20.05 19.36
CA LYS A 538 -3.50 -19.78 20.03
C LYS A 538 -3.48 -18.34 20.48
N THR A 539 -3.61 -18.11 21.78
CA THR A 539 -3.16 -16.85 22.38
C THR A 539 -1.64 -16.81 22.22
N GLU A 540 -1.11 -15.70 21.73
CA GLU A 540 0.34 -15.47 21.80
C GLU A 540 0.70 -15.23 23.28
N GLU A 541 0.77 -16.30 24.08
CA GLU A 541 1.54 -16.27 25.32
C GLU A 541 3.02 -16.27 24.92
N THR A 542 3.63 -15.08 24.85
CA THR A 542 5.08 -15.00 24.89
C THR A 542 5.52 -15.37 26.31
N LYS A 543 5.68 -16.66 26.61
CA LYS A 543 6.43 -17.07 27.80
C LYS A 543 7.88 -16.65 27.59
N GLY A 544 8.34 -15.69 28.37
CA GLY A 544 9.72 -15.22 28.36
C GLY A 544 10.17 -14.74 29.73
N SER A 545 11.44 -14.36 29.84
CA SER A 545 12.08 -13.92 31.09
C SER A 545 11.40 -12.74 31.78
N LEU A 546 10.56 -11.98 31.07
CA LEU A 546 9.83 -10.83 31.60
C LEU A 546 8.37 -11.14 31.93
N SER A 547 7.99 -12.42 31.99
CA SER A 547 6.62 -12.83 32.34
C SER A 547 6.19 -12.21 33.68
N ASN A 548 4.99 -11.62 33.72
CA ASN A 548 4.43 -10.88 34.87
C ASN A 548 5.19 -9.59 35.27
N ILE A 549 6.16 -9.14 34.48
CA ILE A 549 6.87 -7.89 34.71
C ILE A 549 6.30 -6.82 33.79
N SER A 550 5.89 -5.68 34.36
CA SER A 550 5.32 -4.57 33.60
C SER A 550 6.27 -3.36 33.52
N PHE A 551 6.35 -2.74 32.35
CA PHE A 551 7.24 -1.64 32.03
C PHE A 551 6.48 -0.44 31.48
N CYS A 552 6.86 0.76 31.92
CA CYS A 552 6.44 2.02 31.31
C CYS A 552 7.69 2.79 30.92
N PHE A 553 7.72 3.33 29.70
CA PHE A 553 8.87 4.06 29.17
C PHE A 553 8.55 5.56 29.14
N THR A 554 9.48 6.40 29.61
CA THR A 554 9.35 7.86 29.60
C THR A 554 10.72 8.54 29.43
N GLY A 555 10.74 9.78 28.93
CA GLY A 555 11.98 10.51 28.66
C GLY A 555 12.61 10.19 27.30
N ILE A 556 13.80 10.74 27.07
CA ILE A 556 14.64 10.53 25.87
C ILE A 556 15.41 9.21 26.03
N MET A 557 15.52 8.42 24.94
CA MET A 557 16.14 7.09 24.91
C MET A 557 17.06 6.95 23.68
N GLU A 558 18.01 6.03 23.73
CA GLU A 558 18.99 5.79 22.65
C GLU A 558 18.34 5.22 21.39
N HIS A 559 17.31 4.39 21.55
CA HIS A 559 16.46 3.87 20.47
C HIS A 559 15.00 4.35 20.62
N PRO A 560 14.15 4.21 19.57
CA PRO A 560 12.74 4.53 19.67
C PRO A 560 12.05 3.74 20.79
N ARG A 561 11.11 4.35 21.53
CA ARG A 561 10.39 3.65 22.62
C ARG A 561 9.72 2.34 22.18
N LEU A 562 9.26 2.29 20.94
CA LEU A 562 8.69 1.08 20.32
C LEU A 562 9.69 -0.08 20.28
N PHE A 563 10.98 0.18 20.07
CA PHE A 563 12.03 -0.85 20.11
C PHE A 563 12.06 -1.55 21.48
N TYR A 564 12.10 -0.80 22.58
CA TYR A 564 12.08 -1.40 23.92
C TYR A 564 10.74 -2.04 24.25
N GLN A 565 9.62 -1.46 23.79
CA GLN A 565 8.31 -2.06 23.96
C GLN A 565 8.20 -3.40 23.22
N ASP A 566 8.79 -3.51 22.04
CA ASP A 566 8.87 -4.76 21.30
C ASP A 566 9.79 -5.77 22.00
N LEU A 567 10.91 -5.34 22.58
CA LEU A 567 11.75 -6.21 23.43
C LEU A 567 10.99 -6.73 24.65
N VAL A 568 10.23 -5.87 25.34
CA VAL A 568 9.35 -6.25 26.46
C VAL A 568 8.36 -7.31 26.00
N LYS A 569 7.66 -7.05 24.89
CA LYS A 569 6.65 -7.97 24.35
C LYS A 569 7.26 -9.31 23.90
N LYS A 570 8.41 -9.25 23.21
CA LYS A 570 9.17 -10.43 22.73
C LYS A 570 9.59 -11.35 23.87
N HIS A 571 9.91 -10.79 25.03
CA HIS A 571 10.32 -11.55 26.21
C HIS A 571 9.19 -11.75 27.24
N GLY A 572 7.93 -11.53 26.86
CA GLY A 572 6.77 -11.88 27.70
C GLY A 572 6.36 -10.85 28.74
N GLY A 573 6.92 -9.65 28.69
CA GLY A 573 6.57 -8.55 29.59
C GLY A 573 5.39 -7.71 29.11
N ILE A 574 4.88 -6.89 30.02
CA ILE A 574 3.66 -6.09 29.83
C ILE A 574 4.03 -4.63 29.63
N ASN A 575 3.70 -4.05 28.48
CA ASN A 575 3.86 -2.61 28.25
C ASN A 575 2.67 -1.82 28.83
N LYS A 576 2.95 -0.87 29.70
CA LYS A 576 1.98 0.06 30.28
C LYS A 576 2.19 1.46 29.69
N SER A 577 1.10 2.08 29.24
CA SER A 577 1.12 3.46 28.73
C SER A 577 1.26 4.52 29.83
N SER A 578 0.96 4.15 31.08
CA SER A 578 0.96 5.03 32.25
C SER A 578 1.47 4.35 33.52
N VAL A 579 1.87 5.18 34.50
CA VAL A 579 2.29 4.72 35.82
C VAL A 579 1.07 4.42 36.67
N THR A 580 0.89 3.14 36.99
CA THR A 580 -0.23 2.53 37.73
C THR A 580 0.32 1.81 38.96
N LYS A 581 -0.52 1.50 39.97
CA LYS A 581 -0.05 0.86 41.22
C LYS A 581 0.58 -0.51 40.99
N ASP A 582 0.18 -1.20 39.92
CA ASP A 582 0.69 -2.52 39.53
C ASP A 582 1.87 -2.45 38.54
N LEU A 583 2.40 -1.24 38.27
CA LEU A 583 3.58 -1.07 37.42
C LEU A 583 4.84 -1.55 38.14
N THR A 584 5.60 -2.45 37.52
CA THR A 584 6.85 -2.98 38.08
C THR A 584 8.02 -2.01 37.89
N TYR A 585 8.23 -1.53 36.66
CA TYR A 585 9.35 -0.62 36.32
C TYR A 585 8.90 0.61 35.51
N LEU A 586 9.44 1.76 35.89
CA LEU A 586 9.49 2.95 35.03
C LEU A 586 10.90 3.06 34.44
N VAL A 587 11.03 2.96 33.12
CA VAL A 587 12.32 3.11 32.43
C VAL A 587 12.50 4.56 32.00
N CYS A 588 13.55 5.21 32.51
CA CYS A 588 13.84 6.62 32.24
C CYS A 588 15.33 6.96 32.47
N ASN A 589 15.99 7.57 31.48
CA ASN A 589 17.39 8.01 31.59
C ASN A 589 17.55 9.37 32.30
N GLU A 590 16.52 10.23 32.28
CA GLU A 590 16.53 11.53 32.94
C GLU A 590 15.35 11.65 33.91
N ASN A 591 15.63 11.61 35.22
CA ASN A 591 14.57 11.51 36.23
C ASN A 591 14.03 12.86 36.75
N LYS A 592 14.35 13.99 36.11
CA LYS A 592 13.99 15.32 36.67
C LYS A 592 12.55 15.72 36.34
N GLY A 593 11.64 15.41 37.26
CA GLY A 593 10.38 16.16 37.45
C GLY A 593 9.19 15.79 36.56
N SER A 594 9.26 14.72 35.76
CA SER A 594 8.14 14.31 34.90
C SER A 594 6.92 13.85 35.73
N THR A 595 5.71 14.05 35.20
CA THR A 595 4.46 13.58 35.85
C THR A 595 4.48 12.06 36.11
N LYS A 596 5.17 11.29 35.27
CA LYS A 596 5.33 9.84 35.41
C LYS A 596 6.35 9.48 36.51
N SER A 597 7.48 10.19 36.59
CA SER A 597 8.46 10.02 37.67
C SER A 597 7.85 10.30 39.05
N ARG A 598 7.12 11.42 39.19
CA ARG A 598 6.42 11.77 40.45
C ARG A 598 5.34 10.74 40.84
N LYS A 599 4.62 10.18 39.86
CA LYS A 599 3.65 9.10 40.10
C LYS A 599 4.34 7.79 40.48
N ALA A 600 5.50 7.49 39.91
CA ALA A 600 6.27 6.29 40.24
C ALA A 600 6.80 6.35 41.67
N GLU A 601 7.35 7.50 42.08
CA GLU A 601 7.75 7.76 43.46
C GLU A 601 6.56 7.59 44.43
N LYS A 602 5.40 8.17 44.11
CA LYS A 602 4.19 8.04 44.92
C LYS A 602 3.70 6.60 45.09
N TYR A 603 3.84 5.77 44.06
CA TYR A 603 3.39 4.37 44.08
C TYR A 603 4.49 3.38 44.49
N GLY A 604 5.71 3.84 44.76
CA GLY A 604 6.85 2.98 45.07
C GLY A 604 7.33 2.16 43.87
N THR A 605 6.97 2.54 42.63
CA THR A 605 7.42 1.87 41.41
C THR A 605 8.92 2.08 41.23
N LYS A 606 9.67 1.00 40.96
CA LYS A 606 11.12 1.08 40.76
C LYS A 606 11.45 1.81 39.45
N ILE A 607 12.25 2.86 39.53
CA ILE A 607 12.74 3.61 38.36
C ILE A 607 14.10 3.03 37.96
N ILE A 608 14.24 2.64 36.70
CA ILE A 608 15.48 2.10 36.14
C ILE A 608 15.89 2.88 34.89
N THR A 609 17.17 2.90 34.61
CA THR A 609 17.73 3.43 33.36
C THR A 609 17.54 2.44 32.22
N GLU A 610 17.75 2.90 31.00
CA GLU A 610 17.73 2.07 29.81
C GLU A 610 18.80 0.97 29.85
N LYS A 611 20.01 1.29 30.34
CA LYS A 611 21.09 0.31 30.50
C LYS A 611 20.71 -0.80 31.47
N GLU A 612 20.02 -0.46 32.55
CA GLU A 612 19.50 -1.42 33.52
C GLU A 612 18.32 -2.23 32.97
N PHE A 613 17.48 -1.65 32.10
CA PHE A 613 16.46 -2.41 31.39
C PHE A 613 17.10 -3.49 30.49
N LEU A 614 18.11 -3.10 29.72
CA LEU A 614 18.79 -4.02 28.80
C LEU A 614 19.54 -5.15 29.53
N SER A 615 20.05 -4.90 30.74
CA SER A 615 20.72 -5.94 31.54
C SER A 615 19.77 -6.97 32.17
N ILE A 616 18.46 -6.68 32.23
CA ILE A 616 17.43 -7.62 32.70
C ILE A 616 17.05 -8.63 31.59
N LEU A 617 17.43 -8.37 30.33
CA LEU A 617 17.16 -9.28 29.22
C LEU A 617 18.14 -10.48 29.23
N PRO A 618 17.66 -11.72 29.02
CA PRO A 618 18.44 -12.96 29.15
C PRO A 618 19.45 -13.17 28.02
N SER A 619 19.39 -12.36 26.97
CA SER A 619 20.32 -12.34 25.85
C SER A 619 20.61 -10.90 25.49
N ASN A 620 21.88 -10.59 25.21
CA ASN A 620 22.26 -9.29 24.64
C ASN A 620 21.41 -9.12 23.36
N PRO A 621 20.58 -8.07 23.24
CA PRO A 621 19.76 -7.90 22.05
C PRO A 621 20.66 -7.92 20.82
N ASP A 622 20.21 -8.53 19.71
CA ASP A 622 20.81 -8.26 18.40
C ASP A 622 20.56 -6.78 18.11
N PHE A 623 21.47 -5.94 18.58
CA PHE A 623 21.58 -4.59 18.08
C PHE A 623 21.91 -4.74 16.59
N PRO A 624 21.18 -4.09 15.69
CA PRO A 624 21.56 -4.09 14.28
C PRO A 624 23.04 -3.71 14.19
N LYS A 625 23.88 -4.66 13.76
CA LYS A 625 25.32 -4.46 13.68
C LYS A 625 25.54 -3.30 12.71
N LYS A 626 26.15 -2.20 13.16
CA LYS A 626 26.80 -1.27 12.23
C LYS A 626 27.76 -2.10 11.38
N ILE A 627 27.49 -2.20 10.09
CA ILE A 627 28.37 -2.87 9.14
C ILE A 627 29.68 -2.08 9.14
N LYS A 628 30.75 -2.64 9.72
CA LYS A 628 32.10 -2.10 9.51
C LYS A 628 32.54 -2.47 8.10
N LEU A 629 32.68 -1.46 7.25
CA LEU A 629 33.08 -1.51 5.84
C LEU A 629 34.57 -1.88 5.63
N GLU A 630 35.13 -2.84 6.37
CA GLU A 630 36.57 -3.12 6.28
C GLU A 630 36.95 -4.32 5.40
N ASN A 631 36.02 -5.17 4.95
CA ASN A 631 36.39 -6.42 4.25
C ASN A 631 35.61 -6.75 2.97
N TYR A 632 35.39 -5.78 2.09
CA TYR A 632 35.00 -6.07 0.69
C TYR A 632 36.02 -5.45 -0.28
N SER A 633 37.16 -6.12 -0.40
CA SER A 633 38.04 -6.01 -1.57
C SER A 633 37.45 -6.89 -2.67
N LEU A 634 36.66 -6.29 -3.57
CA LEU A 634 36.29 -6.91 -4.84
C LEU A 634 36.61 -5.93 -5.97
N PHE A 635 37.90 -5.70 -6.16
CA PHE A 635 38.48 -5.50 -7.48
C PHE A 635 39.49 -6.62 -7.66
N ASP A 636 39.20 -7.54 -8.56
CA ASP A 636 40.21 -8.17 -9.42
C ASP A 636 39.52 -8.79 -10.64
N ASN A 637 40.09 -8.44 -11.78
CA ASN A 637 39.95 -9.01 -13.14
C ASN A 637 38.92 -8.40 -14.11
N GLU A 638 39.51 -7.56 -14.97
CA GLU A 638 39.22 -7.22 -16.39
C GLU A 638 38.03 -6.32 -16.75
#